data_AF-Q4CLY4-F1
#
_entry.id   AF-Q4CLY4-F1
#
_cell.length_a   1.000
_cell.length_b   1.000
_cell.length_c   1.000
_cell.angle_alpha   90.00
_cell.angle_beta   90.00
_cell.angle_gamma   90.00
#
_symmetry.space_group_name_H-M   'P 1'
#
loop_
_entity.id
_entity.type
_entity.pdbx_description
1 polymer ?
#
loop_
_entity_poly.entity_id
_entity_poly.type
_entity_poly.pdbx_seq_one_letter_code
_entity_poly.pdbx_strand_id
1 'polypeptide(L)'
;SVACYVGVTFSADVVVDVGSMSGSTRNVTLANCTFVDGASLYVVGWLSDPPAGERADVLISGLESRSGGGVLVANRFPPGSRVTVVDSVLIAEKRVAYRNAYDLGDASACLVVHSVNLTGSVLTIARTHVAAVFREAVGVLVVGGVVLQSRGALYVDGLFVQTALGLCVSVEGGVAASSGSVVAFVDSDFLLCKHAVSVRGAVSVSGSAVALVRSDFSSTEDYAVAFYSTVSLAGGSMLLAKGNVHEGVSREMLHAAGAVTAVGGTLSFVRNRALLPRMLSMSLSLSAGAHLRVACNIAGGTVLSTAEEYAAAGFGDAGSIDVAGCDACDRDTYCYAPETSSASMKDGVCVCACGSGGYGEACVPVGAPALPSAVGTASSVFVREGVTVRSVFVVPAGASEVTLRHVVLDGVSPVLYVPWMARDGVRIVVQNVSLQNGAVLYVMGVGALRGAGAAGSDESGPVELSVCDVEALNGALVLTGTFPAGSVLTVTDSLLVAARSTPLLYLLGSQSLPYAPVLVLSGLRLVRSVLVVSGVALVTVLTGGRTVVVDGAVLELVGGGVALDAALLGGEYALYASARVVASGGAVLRVSGSQVYAAHGLVFDSGVEANASAVVVNDNAGALTDGALLVLRGSASFASGSWLSVRGNSISGRLLSVPSYPRRAKLVESTLTLHGNAGSGPVVMDGTVVLGGAGGKLVVGCLTLNGEALQPMDYRSAGVIGEFRPVACGVCDADVNCFAAATRAMSGSCRCRCAEGGYGRDCLPVYLPHVDGCNRTPAPPLLSHTATLTATRSLTPTWTPSPSATQYWPTRHGPTETQRVTETVELPPTRTPTASVSSTLWWS
;
A
#
# COMPACT_ATOMS: atom_id res chain seq x y z
N SER A 1 13.13 7.84 -47.12
CA SER A 1 12.00 8.75 -46.85
C SER A 1 11.94 9.12 -45.39
N VAL A 2 11.39 10.30 -45.08
CA VAL A 2 11.30 10.81 -43.72
C VAL A 2 9.86 11.25 -43.43
N ALA A 3 9.32 10.88 -42.27
CA ALA A 3 8.11 11.46 -41.70
C ALA A 3 8.46 12.00 -40.30
N CYS A 4 8.17 13.27 -40.02
CA CYS A 4 8.54 13.91 -38.77
C CYS A 4 7.40 14.79 -38.24
N TYR A 5 6.97 14.53 -37.01
CA TYR A 5 5.99 15.33 -36.28
C TYR A 5 6.58 15.72 -34.92
N VAL A 6 6.58 17.02 -34.60
CA VAL A 6 7.15 17.53 -33.34
C VAL A 6 6.18 18.51 -32.72
N GLY A 7 5.76 18.26 -31.47
CA GLY A 7 4.86 19.17 -30.75
C GLY A 7 3.44 19.26 -31.33
N VAL A 8 3.02 18.27 -32.11
CA VAL A 8 1.73 18.29 -32.82
C VAL A 8 0.63 17.67 -31.95
N THR A 9 -0.52 18.32 -31.89
CA THR A 9 -1.74 17.75 -31.29
C THR A 9 -2.63 17.16 -32.37
N PHE A 10 -3.01 15.89 -32.23
CA PHE A 10 -3.89 15.17 -33.14
C PHE A 10 -5.23 14.87 -32.46
N SER A 11 -6.33 15.25 -33.11
CA SER A 11 -7.71 14.94 -32.71
C SER A 11 -8.35 13.85 -33.57
N ALA A 12 -7.56 13.21 -34.45
CA ALA A 12 -7.97 12.10 -35.29
C ALA A 12 -6.82 11.10 -35.41
N ASP A 13 -7.16 9.85 -35.74
CA ASP A 13 -6.19 8.78 -35.93
C ASP A 13 -5.08 9.13 -36.93
N VAL A 14 -3.84 8.81 -36.56
CA VAL A 14 -2.67 8.97 -37.43
C VAL A 14 -2.14 7.61 -37.79
N VAL A 15 -2.10 7.30 -39.08
CA VAL A 15 -1.47 6.08 -39.59
C VAL A 15 -0.17 6.43 -40.30
N VAL A 16 0.93 5.92 -39.74
CA VAL A 16 2.23 5.89 -40.40
C VAL A 16 2.45 4.48 -40.91
N ASP A 17 2.04 4.26 -42.16
CA ASP A 17 2.34 3.03 -42.88
C ASP A 17 3.78 3.09 -43.39
N VAL A 18 4.69 2.53 -42.58
CA VAL A 18 6.12 2.49 -42.88
C VAL A 18 6.34 1.62 -44.12
N GLY A 19 5.53 0.58 -44.33
CA GLY A 19 5.64 -0.35 -45.46
C GLY A 19 5.36 0.29 -46.82
N SER A 20 4.49 1.30 -46.89
CA SER A 20 4.18 2.04 -48.13
C SER A 20 5.07 3.25 -48.39
N MET A 21 5.92 3.67 -47.45
CA MET A 21 6.92 4.72 -47.69
C MET A 21 7.91 4.28 -48.79
N SER A 22 8.38 5.23 -49.61
CA SER A 22 9.39 4.93 -50.63
C SER A 22 10.83 4.92 -50.07
N GLY A 23 11.76 4.27 -50.78
CA GLY A 23 13.19 4.30 -50.48
C GLY A 23 13.70 3.22 -49.53
N SER A 24 15.01 2.95 -49.58
CA SER A 24 15.68 1.88 -48.83
C SER A 24 15.89 2.17 -47.34
N THR A 25 15.93 3.45 -46.95
CA THR A 25 15.99 3.87 -45.55
C THR A 25 14.82 4.78 -45.22
N ARG A 26 14.06 4.42 -44.18
CA ARG A 26 12.80 5.08 -43.79
C ARG A 26 12.92 5.54 -42.35
N ASN A 27 12.88 6.85 -42.13
CA ASN A 27 12.98 7.44 -40.81
C ASN A 27 11.62 8.03 -40.41
N VAL A 28 11.09 7.62 -39.28
CA VAL A 28 9.85 8.15 -38.72
C VAL A 28 10.14 8.70 -37.35
N THR A 29 9.74 9.94 -37.09
CA THR A 29 9.91 10.55 -35.78
C THR A 29 8.62 11.24 -35.35
N LEU A 30 8.13 10.90 -34.17
CA LEU A 30 7.06 11.62 -33.47
C LEU A 30 7.63 12.03 -32.12
N ALA A 31 7.81 13.32 -31.89
CA ALA A 31 8.41 13.85 -30.67
C ALA A 31 7.45 14.83 -29.97
N ASN A 32 7.14 14.61 -28.70
CA ASN A 32 6.25 15.47 -27.91
C ASN A 32 4.87 15.70 -28.58
N CYS A 33 4.32 14.66 -29.21
CA CYS A 33 3.00 14.74 -29.84
C CYS A 33 1.89 14.39 -28.84
N THR A 34 0.74 15.05 -28.94
CA THR A 34 -0.41 14.82 -28.06
C THR A 34 -1.58 14.25 -28.86
N PHE A 35 -2.25 13.23 -28.35
CA PHE A 35 -3.44 12.64 -28.95
C PHE A 35 -4.66 12.89 -28.05
N VAL A 36 -5.67 13.57 -28.61
CA VAL A 36 -6.89 14.01 -27.92
C VAL A 36 -8.14 13.38 -28.57
N ASP A 37 -9.28 13.48 -27.88
CA ASP A 37 -10.58 13.00 -28.35
C ASP A 37 -10.61 11.52 -28.81
N GLY A 38 -9.80 10.66 -28.21
CA GLY A 38 -9.74 9.22 -28.54
C GLY A 38 -8.87 8.88 -29.76
N ALA A 39 -8.19 9.86 -30.35
CA ALA A 39 -7.29 9.64 -31.49
C ALA A 39 -6.15 8.67 -31.16
N SER A 40 -5.85 7.76 -32.08
CA SER A 40 -4.79 6.77 -31.90
C SER A 40 -3.67 6.88 -32.94
N LEU A 41 -2.45 6.50 -32.56
CA LEU A 41 -1.30 6.38 -33.46
C LEU A 41 -1.14 4.94 -33.92
N TYR A 42 -0.98 4.73 -35.22
CA TYR A 42 -0.71 3.43 -35.83
C TYR A 42 0.62 3.50 -36.58
N VAL A 43 1.59 2.69 -36.18
CA VAL A 43 2.84 2.48 -36.91
C VAL A 43 2.81 1.07 -37.48
N VAL A 44 2.69 0.99 -38.80
CA VAL A 44 2.43 -0.26 -39.51
C VAL A 44 3.64 -0.63 -40.37
N GLY A 45 4.23 -1.79 -40.11
CA GLY A 45 5.25 -2.40 -40.94
C GLY A 45 4.66 -3.26 -42.06
N TRP A 46 5.44 -4.22 -42.56
CA TRP A 46 5.10 -5.05 -43.71
C TRP A 46 4.29 -6.28 -43.28
N LEU A 47 3.15 -6.53 -43.94
CA LEU A 47 2.32 -7.72 -43.71
C LEU A 47 3.04 -9.02 -44.09
N SER A 48 3.81 -8.97 -45.18
CA SER A 48 4.66 -10.05 -45.69
C SER A 48 6.13 -9.81 -45.38
N ASP A 49 7.02 -10.73 -45.75
CA ASP A 49 8.45 -10.55 -45.52
C ASP A 49 8.94 -9.23 -46.14
N PRO A 50 9.61 -8.37 -45.36
CA PRO A 50 10.12 -7.10 -45.86
C PRO A 50 11.20 -7.34 -46.92
N PRO A 51 11.32 -6.46 -47.93
CA PRO A 51 12.35 -6.58 -48.95
C PRO A 51 13.77 -6.51 -48.36
N ALA A 52 14.68 -7.29 -48.94
CA ALA A 52 16.08 -7.28 -48.52
C ALA A 52 16.75 -5.92 -48.78
N GLY A 53 17.66 -5.51 -47.89
CA GLY A 53 18.42 -4.25 -48.02
C GLY A 53 17.66 -2.99 -47.60
N GLU A 54 16.44 -3.12 -47.09
CA GLU A 54 15.68 -2.01 -46.52
C GLU A 54 15.90 -1.89 -45.00
N ARG A 55 15.65 -0.70 -44.45
CA ARG A 55 15.71 -0.41 -43.02
C ARG A 55 14.72 0.67 -42.62
N ALA A 56 14.09 0.50 -41.46
CA ALA A 56 13.25 1.50 -40.82
C ALA A 56 13.81 1.90 -39.44
N ASP A 57 13.95 3.20 -39.19
CA ASP A 57 14.21 3.74 -37.86
C ASP A 57 13.01 4.59 -37.44
N VAL A 58 12.23 4.08 -36.48
CA VAL A 58 11.01 4.72 -35.95
C VAL A 58 11.26 5.12 -34.50
N LEU A 59 11.12 6.41 -34.20
CA LEU A 59 11.23 6.96 -32.85
C LEU A 59 9.94 7.71 -32.48
N ILE A 60 9.21 7.17 -31.52
CA ILE A 60 8.08 7.83 -30.85
C ILE A 60 8.59 8.23 -29.46
N SER A 61 8.74 9.52 -29.20
CA SER A 61 9.29 10.06 -27.96
C SER A 61 8.36 11.11 -27.38
N GLY A 62 8.11 11.11 -26.06
CA GLY A 62 7.29 12.15 -25.46
C GLY A 62 5.82 12.14 -25.87
N LEU A 63 5.27 11.01 -26.34
CA LEU A 63 3.88 10.95 -26.79
C LEU A 63 2.93 10.98 -25.59
N GLU A 64 1.89 11.80 -25.65
CA GLU A 64 0.87 11.89 -24.61
C GLU A 64 -0.52 11.55 -25.15
N SER A 65 -1.19 10.55 -24.58
CA SER A 65 -2.60 10.23 -24.85
C SER A 65 -3.34 10.00 -23.53
N ARG A 66 -4.40 10.76 -23.27
CA ARG A 66 -5.22 10.65 -22.03
C ARG A 66 -6.70 10.41 -22.27
N SER A 67 -7.16 10.58 -23.51
CA SER A 67 -8.58 10.68 -23.85
C SER A 67 -9.20 9.37 -24.31
N GLY A 68 -8.55 8.23 -24.04
CA GLY A 68 -8.94 6.93 -24.58
C GLY A 68 -8.37 6.64 -25.99
N GLY A 69 -7.39 7.40 -26.45
CA GLY A 69 -6.58 7.05 -27.61
C GLY A 69 -5.41 6.15 -27.22
N GLY A 70 -4.85 5.41 -28.17
CA GLY A 70 -3.73 4.50 -27.92
C GLY A 70 -2.64 4.53 -28.99
N VAL A 71 -1.65 3.66 -28.83
CA VAL A 71 -0.55 3.46 -29.78
C VAL A 71 -0.56 2.02 -30.24
N LEU A 72 -0.47 1.78 -31.54
CA LEU A 72 -0.41 0.45 -32.14
C LEU A 72 0.82 0.33 -33.02
N VAL A 73 1.67 -0.66 -32.73
CA VAL A 73 2.82 -1.06 -33.57
C VAL A 73 2.52 -2.42 -34.17
N ALA A 74 2.52 -2.54 -35.49
CA ALA A 74 2.08 -3.75 -36.18
C ALA A 74 3.09 -4.32 -37.19
N ASN A 75 3.00 -5.65 -37.35
CA ASN A 75 3.62 -6.44 -38.41
C ASN A 75 5.15 -6.52 -38.34
N ARG A 76 5.80 -6.72 -39.49
CA ARG A 76 7.24 -7.00 -39.61
C ARG A 76 8.02 -5.74 -39.92
N PHE A 77 9.29 -5.72 -39.51
CA PHE A 77 10.25 -4.68 -39.90
C PHE A 77 11.51 -5.33 -40.51
N PRO A 78 12.14 -4.71 -41.52
CA PRO A 78 13.35 -5.24 -42.14
C PRO A 78 14.49 -5.48 -41.13
N PRO A 79 15.39 -6.43 -41.38
CA PRO A 79 16.58 -6.62 -40.55
C PRO A 79 17.38 -5.32 -40.37
N GLY A 80 17.86 -5.08 -39.14
CA GLY A 80 18.56 -3.84 -38.78
C GLY A 80 17.65 -2.65 -38.47
N SER A 81 16.33 -2.80 -38.58
CA SER A 81 15.34 -1.77 -38.20
C SER A 81 15.22 -1.63 -36.69
N ARG A 82 14.90 -0.40 -36.24
CA ARG A 82 14.63 -0.07 -34.84
C ARG A 82 13.30 0.65 -34.72
N VAL A 83 12.45 0.16 -33.83
CA VAL A 83 11.19 0.81 -33.48
C VAL A 83 11.22 1.08 -31.99
N THR A 84 11.12 2.34 -31.61
CA THR A 84 11.26 2.77 -30.21
C THR A 84 10.09 3.66 -29.82
N VAL A 85 9.36 3.24 -28.80
CA VAL A 85 8.41 4.07 -28.04
C VAL A 85 9.09 4.41 -26.72
N VAL A 86 9.33 5.69 -26.46
CA VAL A 86 10.09 6.14 -25.30
C VAL A 86 9.50 7.39 -24.66
N ASP A 87 9.71 7.58 -23.36
CA ASP A 87 9.34 8.81 -22.64
C ASP A 87 7.85 9.19 -22.82
N SER A 88 6.97 8.21 -23.01
CA SER A 88 5.58 8.43 -23.41
C SER A 88 4.60 8.15 -22.25
N VAL A 89 3.43 8.80 -22.27
CA VAL A 89 2.37 8.66 -21.26
C VAL A 89 1.06 8.29 -21.96
N LEU A 90 0.56 7.08 -21.71
CA LEU A 90 -0.64 6.51 -22.30
C LEU A 90 -1.64 6.16 -21.21
N ILE A 91 -2.78 6.85 -21.16
CA ILE A 91 -3.81 6.67 -20.15
C ILE A 91 -5.15 6.38 -20.83
N ALA A 92 -5.68 5.20 -20.58
CA ALA A 92 -7.01 4.80 -20.99
C ALA A 92 -8.02 5.14 -19.88
N GLU A 93 -8.45 6.42 -19.81
CA GLU A 93 -9.56 6.85 -18.93
C GLU A 93 -10.93 6.31 -19.38
N LYS A 94 -11.04 6.01 -20.68
CA LYS A 94 -12.17 5.38 -21.34
C LYS A 94 -11.65 4.26 -22.23
N ARG A 95 -12.58 3.45 -22.73
CA ARG A 95 -12.27 2.38 -23.69
C ARG A 95 -11.49 2.90 -24.89
N VAL A 96 -10.37 2.27 -25.19
CA VAL A 96 -9.56 2.55 -26.36
C VAL A 96 -10.13 1.78 -27.54
N ALA A 97 -10.71 2.51 -28.48
CA ALA A 97 -11.31 1.94 -29.69
C ALA A 97 -10.34 2.08 -30.86
N TYR A 98 -9.60 1.00 -31.15
CA TYR A 98 -8.78 0.93 -32.35
C TYR A 98 -9.63 0.62 -33.60
N ARG A 99 -9.09 0.91 -34.78
CA ARG A 99 -9.70 0.53 -36.06
C ARG A 99 -9.93 -0.97 -36.17
N ASN A 100 -11.08 -1.38 -36.71
CA ASN A 100 -11.47 -2.79 -36.92
C ASN A 100 -10.53 -3.59 -37.83
N ALA A 101 -9.58 -2.95 -38.52
CA ALA A 101 -8.66 -3.60 -39.46
C ALA A 101 -7.60 -4.51 -38.81
N TYR A 102 -7.53 -4.56 -37.47
CA TYR A 102 -6.52 -5.31 -36.71
C TYR A 102 -7.12 -6.44 -35.85
N ASP A 103 -8.36 -6.86 -36.13
CA ASP A 103 -9.03 -7.99 -35.47
C ASP A 103 -9.00 -7.96 -33.92
N LEU A 104 -8.93 -6.75 -33.33
CA LEU A 104 -8.90 -6.56 -31.88
C LEU A 104 -10.26 -6.81 -31.22
N GLY A 105 -11.33 -6.87 -32.01
CA GLY A 105 -12.70 -7.06 -31.54
C GLY A 105 -13.04 -6.06 -30.45
N ASP A 106 -13.42 -6.57 -29.28
CA ASP A 106 -13.76 -5.74 -28.13
C ASP A 106 -12.57 -5.35 -27.23
N ALA A 107 -11.35 -5.77 -27.54
CA ALA A 107 -10.19 -5.50 -26.69
C ALA A 107 -9.87 -3.99 -26.60
N SER A 108 -9.52 -3.53 -25.39
CA SER A 108 -9.12 -2.16 -25.10
C SER A 108 -7.73 -2.15 -24.47
N ALA A 109 -6.78 -1.45 -25.07
CA ALA A 109 -5.42 -1.36 -24.53
C ALA A 109 -4.74 -0.01 -24.82
N CYS A 110 -3.89 0.46 -23.91
CA CYS A 110 -3.19 1.73 -24.10
C CYS A 110 -2.12 1.63 -25.20
N LEU A 111 -1.39 0.52 -25.21
CA LEU A 111 -0.37 0.19 -26.21
C LEU A 111 -0.64 -1.21 -26.77
N VAL A 112 -0.70 -1.33 -28.09
CA VAL A 112 -0.89 -2.59 -28.80
C VAL A 112 0.34 -2.93 -29.63
N VAL A 113 0.81 -4.17 -29.50
CA VAL A 113 1.84 -4.77 -30.35
C VAL A 113 1.17 -5.89 -31.15
N HIS A 114 0.96 -5.69 -32.45
CA HIS A 114 0.11 -6.56 -33.25
C HIS A 114 0.89 -7.37 -34.28
N SER A 115 0.86 -8.70 -34.17
CA SER A 115 1.46 -9.66 -35.12
C SER A 115 2.93 -9.33 -35.44
N VAL A 116 3.70 -9.04 -34.40
CA VAL A 116 5.10 -8.61 -34.55
C VAL A 116 6.02 -9.81 -34.70
N ASN A 117 6.65 -9.90 -35.87
CA ASN A 117 7.76 -10.81 -36.15
C ASN A 117 9.01 -9.97 -36.46
N LEU A 118 10.02 -10.09 -35.59
CA LEU A 118 11.27 -9.34 -35.67
C LEU A 118 12.41 -10.27 -36.07
N THR A 119 12.84 -10.16 -37.33
CA THR A 119 14.00 -10.89 -37.84
C THR A 119 15.19 -9.93 -37.91
N GLY A 120 16.07 -9.97 -36.90
CA GLY A 120 17.20 -9.04 -36.80
C GLY A 120 16.81 -7.57 -36.60
N SER A 121 15.57 -7.29 -36.24
CA SER A 121 15.05 -5.96 -35.91
C SER A 121 14.76 -5.85 -34.41
N VAL A 122 14.71 -4.63 -33.89
CA VAL A 122 14.52 -4.36 -32.46
C VAL A 122 13.29 -3.49 -32.22
N LEU A 123 12.39 -3.94 -31.37
CA LEU A 123 11.30 -3.16 -30.81
C LEU A 123 11.62 -2.83 -29.34
N THR A 124 11.50 -1.56 -28.97
CA THR A 124 11.79 -1.08 -27.63
C THR A 124 10.68 -0.21 -27.11
N ILE A 125 10.15 -0.54 -25.94
CA ILE A 125 9.22 0.27 -25.16
C ILE A 125 9.98 0.68 -23.92
N ALA A 126 10.40 1.93 -23.84
CA ALA A 126 11.26 2.38 -22.76
C ALA A 126 10.69 3.59 -22.01
N ARG A 127 10.92 3.72 -20.71
CA ARG A 127 10.52 4.88 -19.88
C ARG A 127 9.10 5.37 -20.18
N THR A 128 8.18 4.43 -20.38
CA THR A 128 6.82 4.70 -20.84
C THR A 128 5.88 4.40 -19.68
N HIS A 129 4.97 5.34 -19.40
CA HIS A 129 3.97 5.20 -18.37
C HIS A 129 2.62 4.86 -19.01
N VAL A 130 2.08 3.71 -18.64
CA VAL A 130 0.81 3.19 -19.13
C VAL A 130 -0.17 3.03 -17.96
N ALA A 131 -1.38 3.55 -18.11
CA ALA A 131 -2.43 3.37 -17.12
C ALA A 131 -3.79 3.00 -17.74
N ALA A 132 -4.31 1.83 -17.36
CA ALA A 132 -5.63 1.36 -17.75
C ALA A 132 -6.56 1.35 -16.52
N VAL A 133 -7.44 2.35 -16.44
CA VAL A 133 -8.12 2.69 -15.18
C VAL A 133 -9.45 1.96 -14.94
N PHE A 134 -9.78 0.97 -15.78
CA PHE A 134 -10.92 0.08 -15.60
C PHE A 134 -10.52 -1.35 -15.94
N ARG A 135 -11.16 -2.34 -15.30
CA ARG A 135 -10.69 -3.73 -15.23
C ARG A 135 -10.55 -4.43 -16.60
N GLU A 136 -11.37 -4.04 -17.57
CA GLU A 136 -11.38 -4.64 -18.92
C GLU A 136 -10.29 -4.07 -19.84
N ALA A 137 -9.66 -2.95 -19.49
CA ALA A 137 -8.53 -2.43 -20.24
C ALA A 137 -7.22 -3.11 -19.84
N VAL A 138 -6.38 -3.31 -20.85
CA VAL A 138 -5.02 -3.82 -20.71
C VAL A 138 -4.03 -2.66 -20.83
N GLY A 139 -2.93 -2.71 -20.08
CA GLY A 139 -1.85 -1.72 -20.27
C GLY A 139 -1.22 -1.88 -21.65
N VAL A 140 -0.47 -2.97 -21.83
CA VAL A 140 0.17 -3.37 -23.07
C VAL A 140 -0.43 -4.69 -23.55
N LEU A 141 -1.05 -4.69 -24.71
CA LEU A 141 -1.63 -5.88 -25.32
C LEU A 141 -0.81 -6.32 -26.52
N VAL A 142 -0.31 -7.54 -26.49
CA VAL A 142 0.35 -8.17 -27.64
C VAL A 142 -0.62 -9.16 -28.27
N VAL A 143 -1.01 -8.91 -29.53
CA VAL A 143 -1.97 -9.76 -30.25
C VAL A 143 -1.26 -10.52 -31.36
N GLY A 144 -1.55 -11.81 -31.50
CA GLY A 144 -0.89 -12.67 -32.50
C GLY A 144 0.48 -13.20 -32.04
N GLY A 145 0.89 -12.89 -30.80
CA GLY A 145 2.16 -13.32 -30.22
C GLY A 145 3.37 -12.52 -30.69
N VAL A 146 4.55 -12.98 -30.27
CA VAL A 146 5.86 -12.39 -30.62
C VAL A 146 6.74 -13.47 -31.21
N VAL A 147 7.31 -13.22 -32.39
CA VAL A 147 8.32 -14.08 -32.99
C VAL A 147 9.60 -13.29 -33.19
N LEU A 148 10.70 -13.74 -32.59
CA LEU A 148 12.02 -13.12 -32.70
C LEU A 148 13.00 -14.12 -33.31
N GLN A 149 13.66 -13.71 -34.39
CA GLN A 149 14.59 -14.57 -35.12
C GLN A 149 15.85 -13.80 -35.50
N SER A 150 16.95 -14.51 -35.71
CA SER A 150 18.20 -13.97 -36.24
C SER A 150 18.65 -12.69 -35.52
N ARG A 151 18.73 -12.75 -34.19
CA ARG A 151 19.06 -11.61 -33.32
C ARG A 151 17.99 -10.51 -33.29
N GLY A 152 16.72 -10.88 -33.38
CA GLY A 152 15.58 -10.00 -33.12
C GLY A 152 15.41 -9.75 -31.62
N ALA A 153 14.90 -8.58 -31.24
CA ALA A 153 14.71 -8.27 -29.83
C ALA A 153 13.45 -7.45 -29.51
N LEU A 154 12.83 -7.78 -28.39
CA LEU A 154 11.79 -6.99 -27.73
C LEU A 154 12.30 -6.56 -26.36
N TYR A 155 12.54 -5.25 -26.21
CA TYR A 155 12.93 -4.64 -24.94
C TYR A 155 11.77 -3.85 -24.34
N VAL A 156 11.49 -4.12 -23.08
CA VAL A 156 10.61 -3.33 -22.22
C VAL A 156 11.49 -2.83 -21.08
N ASP A 157 11.82 -1.54 -21.10
CA ASP A 157 12.91 -0.97 -20.28
C ASP A 157 12.45 0.29 -19.54
N GLY A 158 12.13 0.19 -18.25
CA GLY A 158 11.50 1.30 -17.53
C GLY A 158 10.03 1.49 -17.86
N LEU A 159 9.28 0.39 -18.03
CA LEU A 159 7.83 0.47 -18.21
C LEU A 159 7.15 0.61 -16.85
N PHE A 160 6.35 1.67 -16.68
CA PHE A 160 5.48 1.85 -15.52
C PHE A 160 4.06 1.51 -15.95
N VAL A 161 3.46 0.43 -15.41
CA VAL A 161 2.10 0.03 -15.77
C VAL A 161 1.21 0.00 -14.55
N GLN A 162 0.13 0.77 -14.57
CA GLN A 162 -0.94 0.71 -13.57
C GLN A 162 -2.23 0.19 -14.19
N THR A 163 -2.91 -0.72 -13.51
CA THR A 163 -4.27 -1.13 -13.89
C THR A 163 -5.22 -1.14 -12.69
N ALA A 164 -6.53 -1.26 -12.94
CA ALA A 164 -7.53 -1.47 -11.90
C ALA A 164 -7.75 -2.98 -11.62
N LEU A 165 -6.71 -3.68 -11.15
CA LEU A 165 -6.68 -5.15 -11.03
C LEU A 165 -7.00 -5.84 -12.37
N GLY A 166 -6.44 -5.29 -13.46
CA GLY A 166 -6.56 -5.77 -14.83
C GLY A 166 -5.23 -6.37 -15.33
N LEU A 167 -5.13 -6.70 -16.61
CA LEU A 167 -3.88 -7.22 -17.16
C LEU A 167 -2.93 -6.07 -17.49
N CYS A 168 -1.73 -6.08 -16.92
CA CYS A 168 -0.75 -5.03 -17.21
C CYS A 168 -0.10 -5.25 -18.57
N VAL A 169 0.56 -6.40 -18.76
CA VAL A 169 1.06 -6.85 -20.06
C VAL A 169 0.42 -8.19 -20.37
N SER A 170 -0.37 -8.26 -21.45
CA SER A 170 -1.00 -9.52 -21.90
C SER A 170 -0.53 -9.89 -23.30
N VAL A 171 0.00 -11.10 -23.46
CA VAL A 171 0.34 -11.68 -24.75
C VAL A 171 -0.73 -12.70 -25.13
N GLU A 172 -1.64 -12.27 -26.00
CA GLU A 172 -2.67 -13.07 -26.66
C GLU A 172 -2.04 -13.79 -27.86
N GLY A 173 -1.27 -14.83 -27.53
CA GLY A 173 -0.47 -15.60 -28.48
C GLY A 173 0.75 -16.23 -27.81
N GLY A 174 1.59 -16.89 -28.61
CA GLY A 174 2.86 -17.46 -28.14
C GLY A 174 4.02 -16.46 -28.18
N VAL A 175 5.12 -16.82 -27.51
CA VAL A 175 6.39 -16.10 -27.61
C VAL A 175 7.44 -17.08 -28.12
N ALA A 176 7.99 -16.82 -29.30
CA ALA A 176 9.05 -17.64 -29.88
C ALA A 176 10.31 -16.79 -30.07
N ALA A 177 11.43 -17.20 -29.48
CA ALA A 177 12.72 -16.54 -29.65
C ALA A 177 13.78 -17.56 -30.08
N SER A 178 14.38 -17.36 -31.26
CA SER A 178 15.40 -18.26 -31.80
C SER A 178 16.61 -17.51 -32.36
N SER A 179 17.74 -18.23 -32.50
CA SER A 179 18.94 -17.75 -33.19
C SER A 179 19.52 -16.47 -32.58
N GLY A 180 19.80 -16.49 -31.28
CA GLY A 180 20.41 -15.38 -30.55
C GLY A 180 19.49 -14.19 -30.34
N SER A 181 18.20 -14.41 -30.11
CA SER A 181 17.19 -13.36 -29.90
C SER A 181 16.90 -13.08 -28.42
N VAL A 182 16.23 -11.97 -28.12
CA VAL A 182 15.99 -11.53 -26.72
C VAL A 182 14.59 -10.96 -26.49
N VAL A 183 13.89 -11.45 -25.46
CA VAL A 183 12.78 -10.73 -24.82
C VAL A 183 13.25 -10.29 -23.44
N ALA A 184 13.22 -8.99 -23.14
CA ALA A 184 13.70 -8.48 -21.86
C ALA A 184 12.74 -7.46 -21.25
N PHE A 185 12.36 -7.69 -20.00
CA PHE A 185 11.76 -6.71 -19.10
C PHE A 185 12.85 -6.24 -18.13
N VAL A 186 13.16 -4.96 -18.13
CA VAL A 186 14.24 -4.36 -17.35
C VAL A 186 13.69 -3.14 -16.63
N ASP A 187 14.02 -3.00 -15.34
CA ASP A 187 13.69 -1.81 -14.53
C ASP A 187 12.22 -1.38 -14.63
N SER A 188 11.30 -2.35 -14.78
CA SER A 188 9.88 -2.10 -15.04
C SER A 188 9.04 -2.27 -13.77
N ASP A 189 8.10 -1.36 -13.54
CA ASP A 189 7.24 -1.33 -12.36
C ASP A 189 5.78 -1.60 -12.74
N PHE A 190 5.17 -2.54 -12.02
CA PHE A 190 3.81 -3.01 -12.26
C PHE A 190 2.97 -2.80 -11.01
N LEU A 191 1.88 -2.04 -11.13
CA LEU A 191 1.03 -1.64 -10.02
C LEU A 191 -0.42 -2.08 -10.23
N LEU A 192 -0.98 -2.75 -9.22
CA LEU A 192 -2.39 -3.13 -9.16
C LEU A 192 -2.81 -3.98 -10.38
N CYS A 193 -1.94 -4.88 -10.82
CA CYS A 193 -2.21 -5.80 -11.92
C CYS A 193 -2.88 -7.07 -11.40
N LYS A 194 -3.80 -7.66 -12.15
CA LYS A 194 -4.16 -9.07 -11.97
C LYS A 194 -2.96 -9.96 -12.21
N HIS A 195 -2.36 -9.80 -13.39
CA HIS A 195 -1.03 -10.32 -13.73
C HIS A 195 -0.18 -9.18 -14.26
N ALA A 196 1.07 -9.08 -13.80
CA ALA A 196 1.99 -8.09 -14.35
C ALA A 196 2.34 -8.44 -15.80
N VAL A 197 2.74 -9.69 -16.04
CA VAL A 197 2.98 -10.25 -17.38
C VAL A 197 2.23 -11.57 -17.53
N SER A 198 1.35 -11.67 -18.51
CA SER A 198 0.65 -12.91 -18.85
C SER A 198 0.91 -13.30 -20.30
N VAL A 199 1.19 -14.58 -20.54
CA VAL A 199 1.32 -15.16 -21.88
C VAL A 199 0.36 -16.33 -22.02
N ARG A 200 -0.54 -16.23 -23.00
CA ARG A 200 -1.60 -17.22 -23.23
C ARG A 200 -1.16 -18.41 -24.08
N GLY A 201 -0.26 -18.20 -25.04
CA GLY A 201 0.29 -19.24 -25.90
C GLY A 201 1.59 -19.85 -25.39
N ALA A 202 2.15 -20.77 -26.16
CA ALA A 202 3.40 -21.44 -25.83
C ALA A 202 4.59 -20.46 -25.87
N VAL A 203 5.52 -20.65 -24.93
CA VAL A 203 6.80 -19.95 -24.92
C VAL A 203 7.88 -20.92 -25.39
N SER A 204 8.57 -20.59 -26.48
CA SER A 204 9.66 -21.41 -27.03
C SER A 204 10.91 -20.58 -27.24
N VAL A 205 11.97 -20.93 -26.54
CA VAL A 205 13.24 -20.20 -26.56
C VAL A 205 14.33 -21.17 -26.99
N SER A 206 15.01 -20.89 -28.10
CA SER A 206 16.06 -21.75 -28.65
C SER A 206 17.33 -20.93 -28.93
N GLY A 207 18.42 -21.22 -28.20
CA GLY A 207 19.68 -20.46 -28.29
C GLY A 207 19.46 -18.95 -28.16
N SER A 208 18.59 -18.55 -27.23
CA SER A 208 18.06 -17.18 -27.06
C SER A 208 17.75 -16.92 -25.58
N ALA A 209 17.40 -15.70 -25.21
CA ALA A 209 17.15 -15.35 -23.80
C ALA A 209 15.77 -14.68 -23.59
N VAL A 210 15.12 -15.05 -22.49
CA VAL A 210 13.99 -14.31 -21.89
C VAL A 210 14.41 -13.83 -20.52
N ALA A 211 14.39 -12.53 -20.27
CA ALA A 211 14.91 -11.93 -19.05
C ALA A 211 13.87 -11.01 -18.38
N LEU A 212 13.70 -11.16 -17.06
CA LEU A 212 13.02 -10.22 -16.17
C LEU A 212 14.05 -9.74 -15.15
N VAL A 213 14.43 -8.47 -15.23
CA VAL A 213 15.55 -7.91 -14.48
C VAL A 213 15.11 -6.66 -13.75
N ARG A 214 15.37 -6.59 -12.44
CA ARG A 214 15.05 -5.45 -11.57
C ARG A 214 13.62 -4.91 -11.72
N SER A 215 12.65 -5.79 -11.94
CA SER A 215 11.25 -5.39 -12.05
C SER A 215 10.52 -5.49 -10.71
N ASP A 216 9.64 -4.53 -10.43
CA ASP A 216 8.80 -4.51 -9.23
C ASP A 216 7.35 -4.87 -9.59
N PHE A 217 6.79 -5.83 -8.87
CA PHE A 217 5.42 -6.32 -9.03
C PHE A 217 4.63 -5.97 -7.76
N SER A 218 4.19 -4.73 -7.69
CA SER A 218 3.50 -4.13 -6.56
C SER A 218 2.00 -4.43 -6.57
N SER A 219 1.53 -5.11 -5.51
CA SER A 219 0.12 -5.40 -5.24
C SER A 219 -0.60 -6.15 -6.37
N THR A 220 -0.05 -7.26 -6.85
CA THR A 220 -0.73 -8.09 -7.85
C THR A 220 -1.91 -8.89 -7.26
N GLU A 221 -3.04 -8.98 -7.96
CA GLU A 221 -4.22 -9.78 -7.54
C GLU A 221 -3.89 -11.27 -7.54
N ASP A 222 -3.20 -11.74 -8.58
CA ASP A 222 -2.75 -13.12 -8.72
C ASP A 222 -1.21 -13.12 -8.86
N TYR A 223 -0.68 -13.65 -9.96
CA TYR A 223 0.74 -13.85 -10.20
C TYR A 223 1.44 -12.61 -10.75
N ALA A 224 2.74 -12.44 -10.51
CA ALA A 224 3.52 -11.47 -11.27
C ALA A 224 3.65 -11.92 -12.74
N VAL A 225 4.17 -13.13 -12.97
CA VAL A 225 4.31 -13.72 -14.30
C VAL A 225 3.47 -14.98 -14.43
N ALA A 226 2.60 -15.04 -15.43
CA ALA A 226 1.72 -16.18 -15.68
C ALA A 226 1.87 -16.72 -17.12
N PHE A 227 2.37 -17.95 -17.24
CA PHE A 227 2.39 -18.72 -18.48
C PHE A 227 1.23 -19.72 -18.50
N TYR A 228 0.25 -19.53 -19.38
CA TYR A 228 -0.92 -20.41 -19.45
C TYR A 228 -0.75 -21.61 -20.38
N SER A 229 0.41 -21.73 -21.04
CA SER A 229 0.76 -22.86 -21.90
C SER A 229 2.13 -23.42 -21.53
N THR A 230 2.70 -24.26 -22.39
CA THR A 230 4.03 -24.84 -22.17
C THR A 230 5.14 -23.80 -22.34
N VAL A 231 6.20 -23.95 -21.55
CA VAL A 231 7.43 -23.18 -21.68
C VAL A 231 8.53 -24.16 -22.05
N SER A 232 9.23 -23.92 -23.17
CA SER A 232 10.31 -24.79 -23.67
C SER A 232 11.59 -24.00 -23.87
N LEU A 233 12.68 -24.48 -23.28
CA LEU A 233 14.03 -23.93 -23.38
C LEU A 233 14.93 -24.94 -24.08
N ALA A 234 15.59 -24.56 -25.17
CA ALA A 234 16.47 -25.42 -25.94
C ALA A 234 17.79 -24.76 -26.34
N GLY A 235 18.84 -25.58 -26.55
CA GLY A 235 20.04 -25.18 -27.28
C GLY A 235 20.81 -24.01 -26.66
N GLY A 236 21.05 -24.03 -25.34
CA GLY A 236 21.74 -22.93 -24.64
C GLY A 236 20.86 -21.71 -24.39
N SER A 237 19.54 -21.83 -24.47
CA SER A 237 18.61 -20.75 -24.11
C SER A 237 18.56 -20.51 -22.61
N MET A 238 18.15 -19.31 -22.21
CA MET A 238 18.00 -18.95 -20.80
C MET A 238 16.67 -18.25 -20.51
N LEU A 239 16.01 -18.65 -19.41
CA LEU A 239 15.01 -17.84 -18.73
C LEU A 239 15.65 -17.28 -17.45
N LEU A 240 15.82 -15.96 -17.38
CA LEU A 240 16.48 -15.28 -16.27
C LEU A 240 15.48 -14.40 -15.51
N ALA A 241 15.28 -14.65 -14.22
CA ALA A 241 14.63 -13.74 -13.30
C ALA A 241 15.68 -13.23 -12.30
N LYS A 242 16.06 -11.95 -12.41
CA LYS A 242 17.17 -11.36 -11.63
C LYS A 242 16.74 -10.08 -10.92
N GLY A 243 16.83 -10.06 -9.59
CA GLY A 243 16.64 -8.85 -8.80
C GLY A 243 15.21 -8.32 -8.78
N ASN A 244 14.21 -9.16 -9.07
CA ASN A 244 12.81 -8.72 -9.09
C ASN A 244 12.20 -8.72 -7.68
N VAL A 245 11.19 -7.91 -7.47
CA VAL A 245 10.43 -7.83 -6.21
C VAL A 245 8.97 -8.14 -6.48
N HIS A 246 8.38 -9.07 -5.73
CA HIS A 246 6.98 -9.42 -5.82
C HIS A 246 6.26 -9.25 -4.49
N GLU A 247 5.34 -8.28 -4.46
CA GLU A 247 4.58 -7.92 -3.27
C GLU A 247 3.12 -8.39 -3.31
N GLY A 248 2.80 -9.33 -4.22
CA GLY A 248 1.54 -10.03 -4.18
C GLY A 248 1.44 -10.92 -2.92
N VAL A 249 0.27 -10.95 -2.31
CA VAL A 249 0.01 -11.73 -1.08
C VAL A 249 -0.90 -12.94 -1.32
N SER A 250 -1.47 -13.05 -2.52
CA SER A 250 -2.51 -14.02 -2.87
C SER A 250 -1.96 -15.23 -3.63
N ARG A 251 -0.95 -15.03 -4.47
CA ARG A 251 -0.39 -16.07 -5.36
C ARG A 251 1.11 -15.90 -5.54
N GLU A 252 1.75 -16.93 -6.08
CA GLU A 252 3.19 -17.01 -6.31
C GLU A 252 3.71 -15.97 -7.34
N MET A 253 5.02 -15.71 -7.34
CA MET A 253 5.66 -14.77 -8.27
C MET A 253 5.53 -15.25 -9.72
N LEU A 254 5.83 -16.52 -9.99
CA LEU A 254 5.72 -17.08 -11.33
C LEU A 254 4.88 -18.35 -11.32
N HIS A 255 3.94 -18.39 -12.24
CA HIS A 255 3.08 -19.53 -12.48
C HIS A 255 3.19 -20.01 -13.92
N ALA A 256 3.29 -21.33 -14.09
CA ALA A 256 3.14 -21.98 -15.38
C ALA A 256 2.06 -23.07 -15.27
N ALA A 257 0.98 -22.91 -16.03
CA ALA A 257 -0.10 -23.90 -16.09
C ALA A 257 0.32 -25.14 -16.90
N GLY A 258 1.13 -24.94 -17.94
CA GLY A 258 1.75 -26.02 -18.72
C GLY A 258 3.09 -26.47 -18.14
N ALA A 259 3.62 -27.56 -18.69
CA ALA A 259 4.96 -28.03 -18.33
C ALA A 259 6.03 -27.04 -18.76
N VAL A 260 7.00 -26.82 -17.88
CA VAL A 260 8.24 -26.10 -18.16
C VAL A 260 9.32 -27.13 -18.47
N THR A 261 9.75 -27.19 -19.72
CA THR A 261 10.74 -28.15 -20.21
C THR A 261 12.03 -27.45 -20.61
N ALA A 262 13.17 -28.03 -20.24
CA ALA A 262 14.47 -27.53 -20.67
C ALA A 262 15.33 -28.66 -21.21
N VAL A 263 15.90 -28.44 -22.40
CA VAL A 263 16.81 -29.34 -23.12
C VAL A 263 18.08 -28.60 -23.48
N GLY A 264 19.13 -28.75 -22.65
CA GLY A 264 20.33 -27.93 -22.78
C GLY A 264 20.07 -26.44 -22.52
N GLY A 265 18.96 -26.08 -21.86
CA GLY A 265 18.58 -24.72 -21.50
C GLY A 265 18.72 -24.47 -19.99
N THR A 266 18.69 -23.21 -19.58
CA THR A 266 18.88 -22.81 -18.18
C THR A 266 17.72 -21.96 -17.69
N LEU A 267 17.16 -22.33 -16.54
CA LEU A 267 16.31 -21.47 -15.75
C LEU A 267 17.16 -20.88 -14.64
N SER A 268 17.18 -19.57 -14.49
CA SER A 268 17.94 -18.90 -13.44
C SER A 268 17.10 -17.91 -12.66
N PHE A 269 17.14 -18.04 -11.34
CA PHE A 269 16.45 -17.15 -10.41
C PHE A 269 17.43 -16.61 -9.38
N VAL A 270 17.69 -15.31 -9.44
CA VAL A 270 18.77 -14.69 -8.67
C VAL A 270 18.29 -13.43 -7.99
N ARG A 271 18.49 -13.32 -6.67
CA ARG A 271 18.20 -12.10 -5.89
C ARG A 271 16.75 -11.60 -6.03
N ASN A 272 15.82 -12.49 -6.33
CA ASN A 272 14.40 -12.13 -6.34
C ASN A 272 13.87 -12.13 -4.90
N ARG A 273 12.89 -11.27 -4.63
CA ARG A 273 12.22 -11.18 -3.33
C ARG A 273 10.73 -11.39 -3.51
N ALA A 274 10.13 -12.27 -2.71
CA ALA A 274 8.69 -12.51 -2.70
C ALA A 274 8.14 -12.52 -1.27
N LEU A 275 6.94 -11.96 -1.07
CA LEU A 275 6.29 -11.92 0.24
C LEU A 275 5.83 -13.31 0.71
N LEU A 276 5.44 -14.18 -0.22
CA LEU A 276 5.05 -15.55 0.11
C LEU A 276 6.27 -16.47 0.27
N PRO A 277 6.18 -17.49 1.16
CA PRO A 277 7.23 -18.50 1.28
C PRO A 277 7.35 -19.38 0.02
N ARG A 278 6.27 -19.49 -0.76
CA ARG A 278 6.27 -20.17 -2.06
C ARG A 278 6.39 -19.13 -3.17
N MET A 279 7.45 -19.24 -3.98
CA MET A 279 7.75 -18.30 -5.05
C MET A 279 7.24 -18.75 -6.42
N LEU A 280 7.22 -20.07 -6.67
CA LEU A 280 6.90 -20.63 -7.98
C LEU A 280 5.77 -21.66 -7.89
N SER A 281 4.94 -21.68 -8.93
CA SER A 281 3.87 -22.66 -9.12
C SER A 281 3.94 -23.21 -10.55
N MET A 282 4.78 -24.22 -10.75
CA MET A 282 5.03 -24.83 -12.06
C MET A 282 5.44 -26.30 -11.95
N SER A 283 5.30 -27.04 -13.04
CA SER A 283 5.88 -28.38 -13.21
C SER A 283 7.12 -28.30 -14.08
N LEU A 284 8.26 -28.79 -13.58
CA LEU A 284 9.56 -28.67 -14.24
C LEU A 284 10.05 -30.04 -14.72
N SER A 285 10.53 -30.11 -15.95
CA SER A 285 11.21 -31.28 -16.51
C SER A 285 12.53 -30.86 -17.16
N LEU A 286 13.63 -31.28 -16.56
CA LEU A 286 15.00 -31.03 -17.03
C LEU A 286 15.54 -32.29 -17.71
N SER A 287 16.01 -32.18 -18.95
CA SER A 287 16.75 -33.25 -19.62
C SER A 287 18.26 -33.04 -19.51
N ALA A 288 19.06 -33.93 -20.12
CA ALA A 288 20.52 -33.81 -20.13
C ALA A 288 20.99 -32.42 -20.60
N GLY A 289 21.92 -31.82 -19.84
CA GLY A 289 22.48 -30.49 -20.08
C GLY A 289 21.59 -29.32 -19.69
N ALA A 290 20.37 -29.56 -19.20
CA ALA A 290 19.51 -28.50 -18.67
C ALA A 290 19.82 -28.24 -17.19
N HIS A 291 19.66 -26.98 -16.78
CA HIS A 291 19.99 -26.53 -15.43
C HIS A 291 18.90 -25.64 -14.84
N LEU A 292 18.59 -25.84 -13.56
CA LEU A 292 17.87 -24.88 -12.74
C LEU A 292 18.86 -24.30 -11.72
N ARG A 293 19.19 -23.02 -11.89
CA ARG A 293 20.19 -22.31 -11.07
C ARG A 293 19.52 -21.27 -10.20
N VAL A 294 19.92 -21.21 -8.94
CA VAL A 294 19.33 -20.28 -7.97
C VAL A 294 20.40 -19.65 -7.10
N ALA A 295 20.24 -18.36 -6.78
CA ALA A 295 21.13 -17.68 -5.87
C ALA A 295 20.44 -16.54 -5.10
N CYS A 296 20.60 -16.55 -3.78
CA CYS A 296 20.27 -15.43 -2.90
C CYS A 296 18.83 -14.87 -3.03
N ASN A 297 17.84 -15.73 -3.27
CA ASN A 297 16.44 -15.31 -3.30
C ASN A 297 15.89 -15.20 -1.87
N ILE A 298 14.90 -14.32 -1.68
CA ILE A 298 14.20 -14.13 -0.42
C ILE A 298 12.73 -14.50 -0.60
N ALA A 299 12.21 -15.43 0.19
CA ALA A 299 10.82 -15.85 0.14
C ALA A 299 10.23 -15.85 1.55
N GLY A 300 9.05 -15.26 1.77
CA GLY A 300 8.44 -15.27 3.11
C GLY A 300 9.28 -14.56 4.18
N GLY A 301 10.17 -13.66 3.78
CA GLY A 301 11.12 -12.98 4.66
C GLY A 301 12.38 -13.79 5.01
N THR A 302 12.58 -14.99 4.47
CA THR A 302 13.78 -15.80 4.67
C THR A 302 14.67 -15.82 3.43
N VAL A 303 15.98 -15.73 3.62
CA VAL A 303 16.96 -15.90 2.55
C VAL A 303 17.11 -17.41 2.29
N LEU A 304 16.84 -17.84 1.06
CA LEU A 304 16.94 -19.25 0.66
C LEU A 304 18.39 -19.59 0.33
N SER A 305 18.91 -20.63 1.00
CA SER A 305 20.32 -21.00 1.03
C SER A 305 20.59 -22.47 0.68
N THR A 306 19.59 -23.35 0.79
CA THR A 306 19.72 -24.78 0.50
C THR A 306 18.75 -25.26 -0.58
N ALA A 307 19.06 -26.37 -1.25
CA ALA A 307 18.21 -26.93 -2.29
C ALA A 307 16.83 -27.36 -1.77
N GLU A 308 16.75 -27.81 -0.51
CA GLU A 308 15.49 -28.17 0.16
C GLU A 308 14.59 -26.95 0.40
N GLU A 309 15.17 -25.83 0.83
CA GLU A 309 14.45 -24.56 1.00
C GLU A 309 13.89 -24.06 -0.34
N TYR A 310 14.69 -24.15 -1.41
CA TYR A 310 14.22 -23.82 -2.76
C TYR A 310 13.13 -24.77 -3.25
N ALA A 311 13.25 -26.07 -3.00
CA ALA A 311 12.21 -27.03 -3.34
C ALA A 311 10.89 -26.70 -2.61
N ALA A 312 10.93 -26.38 -1.32
CA ALA A 312 9.78 -25.93 -0.54
C ALA A 312 9.18 -24.62 -1.08
N ALA A 313 10.02 -23.72 -1.61
CA ALA A 313 9.60 -22.49 -2.27
C ALA A 313 9.00 -22.71 -3.69
N GLY A 314 8.87 -23.96 -4.15
CA GLY A 314 8.18 -24.32 -5.40
C GLY A 314 9.09 -24.48 -6.62
N PHE A 315 10.41 -24.53 -6.43
CA PHE A 315 11.38 -24.64 -7.53
C PHE A 315 11.49 -26.05 -8.15
N GLY A 316 10.77 -27.04 -7.63
CA GLY A 316 10.82 -28.42 -8.10
C GLY A 316 11.62 -29.32 -7.15
N ASP A 317 12.22 -30.39 -7.67
CA ASP A 317 12.91 -31.39 -6.87
C ASP A 317 14.30 -30.91 -6.43
N ALA A 318 14.61 -31.01 -5.13
CA ALA A 318 15.87 -30.54 -4.55
C ALA A 318 17.12 -31.10 -5.26
N GLY A 319 17.08 -32.36 -5.73
CA GLY A 319 18.21 -32.98 -6.44
C GLY A 319 18.49 -32.41 -7.83
N SER A 320 17.63 -31.53 -8.34
CA SER A 320 17.76 -30.88 -9.66
C SER A 320 18.13 -29.39 -9.58
N ILE A 321 18.32 -28.86 -8.37
CA ILE A 321 18.53 -27.43 -8.12
C ILE A 321 20.01 -27.16 -7.84
N ASP A 322 20.64 -26.39 -8.72
CA ASP A 322 22.01 -25.90 -8.57
C ASP A 322 22.00 -24.60 -7.74
N VAL A 323 22.35 -24.70 -6.45
CA VAL A 323 22.35 -23.56 -5.52
C VAL A 323 23.72 -22.89 -5.43
N ALA A 324 23.77 -21.59 -5.69
CA ALA A 324 24.93 -20.74 -5.42
C ALA A 324 24.70 -19.84 -4.20
N GLY A 325 25.73 -19.66 -3.39
CA GLY A 325 25.68 -18.78 -2.21
C GLY A 325 25.57 -17.29 -2.58
N CYS A 326 25.09 -16.45 -1.64
CA CYS A 326 24.93 -15.01 -1.85
C CYS A 326 26.24 -14.27 -2.18
N ASP A 327 27.37 -14.75 -1.65
CA ASP A 327 28.70 -14.18 -1.87
C ASP A 327 29.43 -14.76 -3.09
N ALA A 328 28.83 -15.75 -3.76
CA ALA A 328 29.35 -16.32 -4.98
C ALA A 328 28.82 -15.57 -6.20
N CYS A 329 29.71 -15.28 -7.14
CA CYS A 329 29.36 -14.76 -8.46
C CYS A 329 29.59 -15.85 -9.50
N ASP A 330 28.62 -16.77 -9.58
CA ASP A 330 28.63 -17.80 -10.60
C ASP A 330 28.18 -17.23 -11.95
N ARG A 331 29.04 -17.34 -12.95
CA ARG A 331 28.80 -16.82 -14.30
C ARG A 331 27.54 -17.40 -14.93
N ASP A 332 27.30 -18.69 -14.71
CA ASP A 332 26.20 -19.42 -15.36
C ASP A 332 24.85 -19.20 -14.66
N THR A 333 24.89 -18.76 -13.41
CA THR A 333 23.71 -18.37 -12.62
C THR A 333 23.33 -16.91 -12.87
N TYR A 334 24.29 -15.98 -12.83
CA TYR A 334 23.98 -14.55 -12.86
C TYR A 334 23.91 -13.91 -14.26
N CYS A 335 24.42 -14.61 -15.28
CA CYS A 335 24.63 -14.09 -16.63
C CYS A 335 24.15 -15.09 -17.69
N TYR A 336 23.94 -14.61 -18.92
CA TYR A 336 23.72 -15.46 -20.08
C TYR A 336 25.05 -16.11 -20.50
N ALA A 337 25.24 -17.36 -20.05
CA ALA A 337 26.50 -18.09 -20.17
C ALA A 337 27.11 -18.13 -21.59
N PRO A 338 26.34 -18.32 -22.70
CA PRO A 338 26.93 -18.41 -24.03
C PRO A 338 27.71 -17.15 -24.47
N GLU A 339 27.36 -15.98 -23.94
CA GLU A 339 27.95 -14.69 -24.35
C GLU A 339 28.71 -13.99 -23.21
N THR A 340 28.93 -14.68 -22.09
CA THR A 340 29.66 -14.13 -20.93
C THR A 340 31.08 -14.67 -20.89
N SER A 341 32.10 -13.81 -20.85
CA SER A 341 33.51 -14.23 -20.75
C SER A 341 33.91 -14.60 -19.32
N SER A 342 33.46 -13.83 -18.33
CA SER A 342 33.74 -14.05 -16.91
C SER A 342 32.71 -13.33 -16.04
N ALA A 343 32.61 -13.71 -14.76
CA ALA A 343 31.81 -13.01 -13.78
C ALA A 343 32.62 -12.88 -12.48
N SER A 344 32.50 -11.73 -11.80
CA SER A 344 33.21 -11.47 -10.54
C SER A 344 32.41 -10.57 -9.62
N MET A 345 32.57 -10.77 -8.31
CA MET A 345 31.98 -9.88 -7.30
C MET A 345 32.71 -8.53 -7.29
N LYS A 346 31.95 -7.43 -7.39
CA LYS A 346 32.40 -6.05 -7.16
C LYS A 346 31.43 -5.39 -6.19
N ASP A 347 31.92 -4.90 -5.06
CA ASP A 347 31.11 -4.17 -4.06
C ASP A 347 29.81 -4.90 -3.66
N GLY A 348 29.87 -6.22 -3.49
CA GLY A 348 28.70 -7.06 -3.14
C GLY A 348 27.78 -7.41 -4.33
N VAL A 349 28.07 -6.91 -5.53
CA VAL A 349 27.29 -7.15 -6.75
C VAL A 349 28.06 -8.03 -7.73
N CYS A 350 27.41 -9.07 -8.24
CA CYS A 350 28.00 -9.91 -9.28
C CYS A 350 27.94 -9.19 -10.63
N VAL A 351 29.11 -8.89 -11.20
CA VAL A 351 29.28 -8.18 -12.46
C VAL A 351 29.73 -9.15 -13.55
N CYS A 352 28.94 -9.23 -14.62
CA CYS A 352 29.22 -10.04 -15.80
C CYS A 352 30.10 -9.25 -16.78
N ALA A 353 31.22 -9.84 -17.21
CA ALA A 353 31.99 -9.35 -18.34
C ALA A 353 31.54 -10.11 -19.60
N CYS A 354 31.10 -9.37 -20.61
CA CYS A 354 30.55 -9.96 -21.83
C CYS A 354 31.64 -10.22 -22.87
N GLY A 355 31.48 -11.32 -23.62
CA GLY A 355 32.26 -11.59 -24.82
C GLY A 355 31.81 -10.70 -26.00
N SER A 356 32.35 -10.95 -27.19
CA SER A 356 32.10 -10.14 -28.38
C SER A 356 30.64 -10.13 -28.86
N GLY A 357 29.82 -11.12 -28.48
CA GLY A 357 28.41 -11.22 -28.85
C GLY A 357 27.41 -10.87 -27.74
N GLY A 358 27.88 -10.58 -26.53
CA GLY A 358 27.04 -10.31 -25.35
C GLY A 358 26.89 -8.83 -25.04
N TYR A 359 25.69 -8.44 -24.60
CA TYR A 359 25.34 -7.05 -24.33
C TYR A 359 24.63 -6.88 -22.99
N GLY A 360 24.81 -5.70 -22.37
CA GLY A 360 24.19 -5.34 -21.10
C GLY A 360 24.74 -6.11 -19.91
N GLU A 361 24.16 -5.88 -18.74
CA GLU A 361 24.65 -6.44 -17.47
C GLU A 361 24.53 -7.96 -17.32
N ALA A 362 23.66 -8.58 -18.12
CA ALA A 362 23.42 -10.02 -18.12
C ALA A 362 24.04 -10.68 -19.36
N CYS A 363 24.78 -9.93 -20.18
CA CYS A 363 25.41 -10.40 -21.41
C CYS A 363 24.44 -11.10 -22.36
N VAL A 364 23.22 -10.57 -22.51
CA VAL A 364 22.22 -11.14 -23.41
C VAL A 364 22.66 -11.03 -24.88
N PRO A 365 22.14 -11.89 -25.78
CA PRO A 365 22.57 -11.95 -27.17
C PRO A 365 22.46 -10.66 -27.96
N VAL A 366 21.46 -9.81 -27.71
CA VAL A 366 21.22 -8.55 -28.43
C VAL A 366 21.38 -7.41 -27.45
N GLY A 367 21.85 -6.24 -27.88
CA GLY A 367 21.91 -5.05 -27.04
C GLY A 367 20.61 -4.25 -27.08
N ALA A 368 20.22 -3.68 -25.94
CA ALA A 368 19.22 -2.62 -25.92
C ALA A 368 19.74 -1.43 -26.78
N PRO A 369 18.87 -0.77 -27.56
CA PRO A 369 19.29 0.39 -28.34
C PRO A 369 19.69 1.55 -27.43
N ALA A 370 20.60 2.41 -27.90
CA ALA A 370 20.90 3.65 -27.21
C ALA A 370 19.64 4.53 -27.19
N LEU A 371 19.09 4.74 -26.00
CA LEU A 371 17.91 5.58 -25.80
C LEU A 371 18.33 7.06 -25.78
N PRO A 372 17.47 7.98 -26.24
CA PRO A 372 17.67 9.41 -26.02
C PRO A 372 17.86 9.72 -24.54
N SER A 373 18.63 10.77 -24.21
CA SER A 373 18.70 11.27 -22.84
C SER A 373 17.30 11.56 -22.34
N ALA A 374 16.95 11.06 -21.14
CA ALA A 374 15.68 11.37 -20.52
C ALA A 374 15.54 12.90 -20.43
N VAL A 375 14.62 13.46 -21.20
CA VAL A 375 14.26 14.88 -21.05
C VAL A 375 13.32 14.91 -19.86
N GLY A 376 13.67 15.67 -18.80
CA GLY A 376 12.82 15.87 -17.62
C GLY A 376 11.55 16.65 -17.96
N THR A 377 10.68 16.06 -18.76
CA THR A 377 9.45 16.67 -19.32
C THR A 377 8.25 16.49 -18.40
N ALA A 378 8.26 15.50 -17.51
CA ALA A 378 7.20 15.36 -16.53
C ALA A 378 7.21 16.58 -15.59
N SER A 379 6.12 17.33 -15.58
CA SER A 379 5.91 18.39 -14.60
C SER A 379 6.11 17.78 -13.20
N SER A 380 7.01 18.38 -12.42
CA SER A 380 7.20 18.02 -11.03
C SER A 380 5.94 18.30 -10.19
N VAL A 381 4.98 19.04 -10.74
CA VAL A 381 3.73 19.43 -10.10
C VAL A 381 2.55 18.82 -10.85
N PHE A 382 1.69 18.10 -10.14
CA PHE A 382 0.39 17.63 -10.60
C PHE A 382 -0.72 18.33 -9.82
N VAL A 383 -1.66 18.98 -10.52
CA VAL A 383 -2.77 19.70 -9.88
C VAL A 383 -4.10 19.27 -10.47
N ARG A 384 -5.08 19.02 -9.60
CA ARG A 384 -6.50 18.98 -9.94
C ARG A 384 -7.22 19.97 -9.06
N GLU A 385 -7.84 20.97 -9.68
CA GLU A 385 -8.54 22.01 -8.94
C GLU A 385 -9.91 22.34 -9.55
N GLY A 386 -10.93 22.47 -8.71
CA GLY A 386 -12.27 22.95 -9.11
C GLY A 386 -13.02 22.02 -10.05
N VAL A 387 -12.81 20.70 -9.94
CA VAL A 387 -13.35 19.69 -10.87
C VAL A 387 -14.10 18.56 -10.17
N THR A 388 -15.13 18.05 -10.83
CA THR A 388 -15.75 16.76 -10.49
C THR A 388 -15.12 15.65 -11.32
N VAL A 389 -14.55 14.66 -10.65
CA VAL A 389 -13.84 13.53 -11.23
C VAL A 389 -14.75 12.31 -11.19
N ARG A 390 -15.13 11.82 -12.38
CA ARG A 390 -15.94 10.60 -12.59
C ARG A 390 -15.18 9.48 -13.30
N SER A 391 -13.98 9.77 -13.79
CA SER A 391 -13.00 8.81 -14.28
C SER A 391 -11.75 8.91 -13.41
N VAL A 392 -11.12 7.79 -13.08
CA VAL A 392 -9.90 7.78 -12.28
C VAL A 392 -8.78 8.50 -13.04
N PHE A 393 -8.13 9.46 -12.38
CA PHE A 393 -6.91 10.10 -12.89
C PHE A 393 -5.67 9.37 -12.38
N VAL A 394 -4.56 9.56 -13.09
CA VAL A 394 -3.25 9.00 -12.71
C VAL A 394 -2.24 10.12 -12.53
N VAL A 395 -1.50 10.08 -11.42
CA VAL A 395 -0.38 10.98 -11.16
C VAL A 395 0.83 10.48 -11.96
N PRO A 396 1.46 11.32 -12.79
CA PRO A 396 2.66 10.96 -13.52
C PRO A 396 3.80 10.52 -12.58
N ALA A 397 4.60 9.55 -13.03
CA ALA A 397 5.85 9.23 -12.35
C ALA A 397 6.77 10.46 -12.31
N GLY A 398 7.51 10.62 -11.22
CA GLY A 398 8.41 11.74 -10.96
C GLY A 398 7.77 13.00 -10.39
N ALA A 399 6.45 13.05 -10.19
CA ALA A 399 5.80 14.19 -9.54
C ALA A 399 6.35 14.39 -8.11
N SER A 400 6.81 15.59 -7.78
CA SER A 400 7.26 15.97 -6.42
C SER A 400 6.17 16.69 -5.63
N GLU A 401 5.20 17.31 -6.32
CA GLU A 401 4.07 17.98 -5.69
C GLU A 401 2.76 17.53 -6.34
N VAL A 402 1.81 17.09 -5.52
CA VAL A 402 0.48 16.64 -5.93
C VAL A 402 -0.54 17.43 -5.16
N THR A 403 -1.38 18.20 -5.86
CA THR A 403 -2.43 19.03 -5.23
C THR A 403 -3.80 18.64 -5.76
N LEU A 404 -4.70 18.23 -4.87
CA LEU A 404 -6.12 18.07 -5.11
C LEU A 404 -6.85 19.13 -4.30
N ARG A 405 -7.48 20.10 -4.97
CA ARG A 405 -8.12 21.23 -4.30
C ARG A 405 -9.52 21.50 -4.83
N HIS A 406 -10.54 21.61 -3.98
CA HIS A 406 -11.92 21.81 -4.47
C HIS A 406 -12.35 20.73 -5.47
N VAL A 407 -12.03 19.46 -5.16
CA VAL A 407 -12.27 18.30 -6.05
C VAL A 407 -13.42 17.47 -5.52
N VAL A 408 -14.34 17.06 -6.38
CA VAL A 408 -15.35 16.05 -6.05
C VAL A 408 -14.97 14.74 -6.70
N LEU A 409 -14.64 13.72 -5.91
CA LEU A 409 -14.46 12.34 -6.36
C LEU A 409 -15.81 11.63 -6.28
N ASP A 410 -16.37 11.29 -7.44
CA ASP A 410 -17.72 10.73 -7.56
C ASP A 410 -17.64 9.26 -8.02
N GLY A 411 -17.71 8.33 -7.06
CA GLY A 411 -17.66 6.88 -7.32
C GLY A 411 -16.31 6.37 -7.86
N VAL A 412 -15.25 7.17 -7.81
CA VAL A 412 -13.92 6.83 -8.32
C VAL A 412 -12.92 6.53 -7.19
N SER A 413 -11.93 5.69 -7.49
CA SER A 413 -10.89 5.29 -6.54
C SER A 413 -9.48 5.62 -7.04
N PRO A 414 -9.04 6.90 -6.99
CA PRO A 414 -7.70 7.28 -7.40
C PRO A 414 -6.62 6.78 -6.44
N VAL A 415 -5.43 6.54 -6.99
CA VAL A 415 -4.26 6.03 -6.27
C VAL A 415 -3.10 7.01 -6.40
N LEU A 416 -2.62 7.48 -5.26
CA LEU A 416 -1.40 8.27 -5.12
C LEU A 416 -0.28 7.31 -4.69
N TYR A 417 0.42 6.73 -5.67
CA TYR A 417 1.49 5.77 -5.43
C TYR A 417 2.84 6.49 -5.29
N VAL A 418 3.24 6.74 -4.05
CA VAL A 418 4.45 7.47 -3.66
C VAL A 418 5.74 6.90 -4.28
N PRO A 419 5.95 5.58 -4.42
CA PRO A 419 7.21 5.06 -4.94
C PRO A 419 7.51 5.40 -6.41
N TRP A 420 6.50 5.83 -7.17
CA TRP A 420 6.67 6.37 -8.52
C TRP A 420 6.88 7.89 -8.54
N MET A 421 6.66 8.58 -7.42
CA MET A 421 6.85 10.02 -7.30
C MET A 421 8.34 10.39 -7.15
N ALA A 422 8.64 11.67 -6.94
CA ALA A 422 10.01 12.15 -6.82
C ALA A 422 10.76 11.48 -5.65
N ARG A 423 12.02 11.12 -5.89
CA ARG A 423 12.87 10.46 -4.89
C ARG A 423 13.38 11.41 -3.81
N ASP A 424 13.58 12.70 -4.09
CA ASP A 424 14.15 13.64 -3.13
C ASP A 424 13.14 14.14 -2.08
N GLY A 425 11.89 13.70 -2.16
CA GLY A 425 10.80 14.08 -1.27
C GLY A 425 9.54 14.46 -2.06
N VAL A 426 8.40 14.27 -1.42
CA VAL A 426 7.09 14.42 -2.05
C VAL A 426 6.17 15.23 -1.15
N ARG A 427 5.45 16.17 -1.75
CA ARG A 427 4.40 16.95 -1.09
C ARG A 427 3.05 16.65 -1.70
N ILE A 428 2.10 16.17 -0.90
CA ILE A 428 0.74 15.85 -1.32
C ILE A 428 -0.23 16.71 -0.51
N VAL A 429 -0.99 17.56 -1.18
CA VAL A 429 -2.01 18.42 -0.56
C VAL A 429 -3.38 18.02 -1.08
N VAL A 430 -4.28 17.61 -0.18
CA VAL A 430 -5.67 17.25 -0.45
C VAL A 430 -6.52 18.19 0.38
N GLN A 431 -7.08 19.21 -0.26
CA GLN A 431 -7.79 20.30 0.42
C GLN A 431 -9.19 20.47 -0.16
N ASN A 432 -10.21 20.52 0.70
CA ASN A 432 -11.59 20.77 0.27
C ASN A 432 -12.02 19.75 -0.79
N VAL A 433 -11.90 18.47 -0.46
CA VAL A 433 -12.19 17.35 -1.37
C VAL A 433 -13.40 16.59 -0.86
N SER A 434 -14.36 16.34 -1.75
CA SER A 434 -15.57 15.56 -1.43
C SER A 434 -15.45 14.14 -1.99
N LEU A 435 -15.60 13.12 -1.15
CA LEU A 435 -15.64 11.71 -1.52
C LEU A 435 -17.10 11.22 -1.53
N GLN A 436 -17.68 11.09 -2.73
CA GLN A 436 -19.09 10.74 -2.92
C GLN A 436 -19.25 9.36 -3.55
N ASN A 437 -20.44 8.78 -3.37
CA ASN A 437 -20.88 7.58 -4.08
C ASN A 437 -19.96 6.35 -3.98
N GLY A 438 -19.24 6.17 -2.87
CA GLY A 438 -18.29 5.05 -2.75
C GLY A 438 -16.84 5.41 -3.08
N ALA A 439 -16.52 6.68 -3.35
CA ALA A 439 -15.18 7.09 -3.73
C ALA A 439 -14.13 6.80 -2.62
N VAL A 440 -12.95 6.34 -3.03
CA VAL A 440 -11.86 6.00 -2.11
C VAL A 440 -10.56 6.65 -2.56
N LEU A 441 -9.96 7.48 -1.72
CA LEU A 441 -8.64 8.03 -1.98
C LEU A 441 -7.57 7.13 -1.36
N TYR A 442 -6.74 6.51 -2.20
CA TYR A 442 -5.60 5.71 -1.76
C TYR A 442 -4.32 6.53 -1.78
N VAL A 443 -3.59 6.54 -0.67
CA VAL A 443 -2.19 6.99 -0.62
C VAL A 443 -1.33 5.78 -0.25
N MET A 444 -0.53 5.34 -1.21
CA MET A 444 0.27 4.12 -1.10
C MET A 444 1.74 4.49 -0.99
N GLY A 445 2.34 4.17 0.15
CA GLY A 445 3.76 4.27 0.41
C GLY A 445 4.56 3.15 -0.25
N VAL A 446 5.82 3.03 0.17
CA VAL A 446 6.74 2.00 -0.31
C VAL A 446 6.29 0.62 0.13
N GLY A 447 6.36 -0.33 -0.78
CA GLY A 447 6.17 -1.73 -0.51
C GLY A 447 7.04 -2.31 0.63
N ALA A 448 6.58 -3.39 1.27
CA ALA A 448 7.27 -3.99 2.41
C ALA A 448 8.65 -4.58 2.06
N LEU A 449 8.86 -5.04 0.81
CA LEU A 449 10.10 -5.70 0.41
C LEU A 449 11.17 -4.74 -0.11
N ARG A 450 10.77 -3.57 -0.62
CA ARG A 450 11.70 -2.59 -1.19
C ARG A 450 12.66 -2.00 -0.14
N GLY A 451 12.27 -1.98 1.15
CA GLY A 451 13.12 -1.54 2.27
C GLY A 451 13.86 -2.65 3.04
N ALA A 452 13.50 -3.93 2.87
CA ALA A 452 14.09 -5.03 3.64
C ALA A 452 15.26 -5.69 2.88
N GLY A 453 16.48 -5.23 3.15
CA GLY A 453 17.71 -5.94 2.77
C GLY A 453 18.55 -5.34 1.64
N ALA A 454 18.23 -4.15 1.13
CA ALA A 454 19.26 -3.33 0.50
C ALA A 454 20.10 -2.70 1.63
N ALA A 455 21.30 -3.24 1.85
CA ALA A 455 22.27 -2.63 2.73
C ALA A 455 22.55 -1.21 2.26
N GLY A 456 21.97 -0.22 2.94
CA GLY A 456 22.25 1.20 2.76
C GLY A 456 21.48 1.85 1.62
N SER A 457 20.21 2.20 1.86
CA SER A 457 19.69 3.56 1.63
C SER A 457 18.16 3.60 1.78
N ASP A 458 17.69 4.36 2.77
CA ASP A 458 16.40 5.05 2.70
C ASP A 458 16.45 6.06 1.51
N GLU A 459 16.59 5.62 0.24
CA GLU A 459 16.73 6.51 -0.94
C GLU A 459 15.48 7.36 -1.21
N SER A 460 14.35 7.02 -0.58
CA SER A 460 13.14 7.83 -0.68
C SER A 460 13.19 8.95 0.35
N GLY A 461 13.19 10.18 -0.13
CA GLY A 461 12.99 11.38 0.65
C GLY A 461 11.64 11.41 1.36
N PRO A 462 11.47 12.34 2.32
CA PRO A 462 10.30 12.39 3.16
C PRO A 462 9.03 12.73 2.37
N VAL A 463 7.89 12.21 2.85
CA VAL A 463 6.56 12.52 2.33
C VAL A 463 5.85 13.49 3.27
N GLU A 464 5.49 14.67 2.78
CA GLU A 464 4.55 15.57 3.46
C GLU A 464 3.16 15.36 2.85
N LEU A 465 2.27 14.67 3.57
CA LEU A 465 0.85 14.53 3.19
C LEU A 465 0.01 15.43 4.08
N SER A 466 -0.75 16.33 3.47
CA SER A 466 -1.71 17.20 4.15
C SER A 466 -3.11 16.99 3.58
N VAL A 467 -3.97 16.33 4.35
CA VAL A 467 -5.38 16.12 4.04
C VAL A 467 -6.18 17.03 4.96
N CYS A 468 -6.89 18.02 4.43
CA CYS A 468 -7.76 18.90 5.21
C CYS A 468 -9.07 19.21 4.50
N ASP A 469 -10.10 19.56 5.28
CA ASP A 469 -11.43 19.90 4.76
C ASP A 469 -11.98 18.80 3.84
N VAL A 470 -11.74 17.52 4.16
CA VAL A 470 -12.27 16.39 3.37
C VAL A 470 -13.63 15.98 3.89
N GLU A 471 -14.61 15.95 3.00
CA GLU A 471 -15.96 15.49 3.31
C GLU A 471 -16.24 14.16 2.60
N ALA A 472 -16.65 13.12 3.32
CA ALA A 472 -17.00 11.84 2.70
C ALA A 472 -18.40 11.38 3.12
N LEU A 473 -19.20 10.94 2.14
CA LEU A 473 -20.43 10.20 2.39
C LEU A 473 -20.34 8.83 1.69
N ASN A 474 -20.15 7.79 2.49
CA ASN A 474 -19.81 6.44 2.04
C ASN A 474 -18.53 6.41 1.21
N GLY A 475 -17.57 7.28 1.54
CA GLY A 475 -16.23 7.28 0.96
C GLY A 475 -15.19 6.96 2.03
N ALA A 476 -13.96 6.67 1.60
CA ALA A 476 -12.87 6.30 2.51
C ALA A 476 -11.53 6.93 2.13
N LEU A 477 -10.73 7.25 3.14
CA LEU A 477 -9.31 7.56 2.99
C LEU A 477 -8.50 6.32 3.39
N VAL A 478 -7.62 5.86 2.52
CA VAL A 478 -6.79 4.67 2.74
C VAL A 478 -5.32 5.06 2.71
N LEU A 479 -4.61 4.79 3.81
CA LEU A 479 -3.16 4.90 3.91
C LEU A 479 -2.57 3.49 4.02
N THR A 480 -1.61 3.18 3.16
CA THR A 480 -1.01 1.83 3.11
C THR A 480 0.47 1.88 2.73
N GLY A 481 1.19 0.81 3.07
CA GLY A 481 2.63 0.68 2.80
C GLY A 481 3.50 1.40 3.81
N THR A 482 4.77 1.58 3.44
CA THR A 482 5.84 2.12 4.29
C THR A 482 6.10 3.58 3.95
N PHE A 483 6.14 4.44 4.97
CA PHE A 483 6.53 5.84 4.83
C PHE A 483 7.91 6.07 5.46
N PRO A 484 8.88 6.61 4.69
CA PRO A 484 10.26 6.75 5.11
C PRO A 484 10.42 7.81 6.19
N ALA A 485 11.63 7.89 6.73
CA ALA A 485 11.99 8.85 7.77
C ALA A 485 11.75 10.31 7.38
N GLY A 486 11.30 11.09 8.36
CA GLY A 486 10.98 12.50 8.18
C GLY A 486 9.63 12.75 7.50
N SER A 487 8.90 11.70 7.10
CA SER A 487 7.56 11.85 6.56
C SER A 487 6.58 12.32 7.63
N VAL A 488 5.69 13.23 7.26
CA VAL A 488 4.60 13.74 8.10
C VAL A 488 3.30 13.62 7.33
N LEU A 489 2.39 12.82 7.84
CA LEU A 489 1.06 12.60 7.30
C LEU A 489 0.06 13.27 8.25
N THR A 490 -0.77 14.17 7.72
CA THR A 490 -1.75 14.92 8.51
C THR A 490 -3.14 14.78 7.90
N VAL A 491 -4.13 14.54 8.75
CA VAL A 491 -5.56 14.54 8.39
C VAL A 491 -6.28 15.45 9.36
N THR A 492 -6.70 16.62 8.90
CA THR A 492 -7.25 17.70 9.74
C THR A 492 -8.63 18.14 9.27
N ASP A 493 -9.44 18.66 10.19
CA ASP A 493 -10.68 19.42 9.86
C ASP A 493 -11.62 18.70 8.86
N SER A 494 -11.73 17.38 8.95
CA SER A 494 -12.41 16.54 7.94
C SER A 494 -13.61 15.80 8.53
N LEU A 495 -14.69 15.65 7.75
CA LEU A 495 -15.92 14.96 8.13
C LEU A 495 -16.14 13.75 7.22
N LEU A 496 -15.98 12.54 7.73
CA LEU A 496 -16.20 11.32 6.97
C LEU A 496 -17.30 10.49 7.65
N VAL A 497 -18.34 10.18 6.87
CA VAL A 497 -19.52 9.43 7.32
C VAL A 497 -19.76 8.22 6.42
N ALA A 498 -19.98 7.05 7.00
CA ALA A 498 -20.39 5.85 6.27
C ALA A 498 -21.74 5.31 6.77
N ALA A 499 -22.74 5.27 5.88
CA ALA A 499 -24.05 4.67 6.11
C ALA A 499 -24.23 3.32 5.37
N ARG A 500 -23.30 2.96 4.49
CA ARG A 500 -23.20 1.66 3.83
C ARG A 500 -21.74 1.21 3.75
N SER A 501 -21.55 -0.06 3.42
CA SER A 501 -20.22 -0.60 3.12
C SER A 501 -19.61 0.09 1.90
N THR A 502 -18.31 0.39 1.97
CA THR A 502 -17.51 0.99 0.90
C THR A 502 -16.54 -0.06 0.35
N PRO A 503 -16.62 -0.43 -0.94
CA PRO A 503 -15.74 -1.46 -1.50
C PRO A 503 -14.29 -0.96 -1.59
N LEU A 504 -13.38 -1.59 -0.86
CA LEU A 504 -11.95 -1.28 -0.89
C LEU A 504 -11.25 -2.10 -1.99
N LEU A 505 -11.41 -1.67 -3.24
CA LEU A 505 -10.98 -2.41 -4.45
C LEU A 505 -9.52 -2.87 -4.41
N TYR A 506 -8.61 -2.06 -3.88
CA TYR A 506 -7.17 -2.30 -3.96
C TYR A 506 -6.54 -2.90 -2.69
N LEU A 507 -7.34 -3.31 -1.70
CA LEU A 507 -6.84 -4.04 -0.52
C LEU A 507 -7.06 -5.55 -0.68
N LEU A 508 -6.11 -6.20 -1.36
CA LEU A 508 -6.15 -7.63 -1.65
C LEU A 508 -5.95 -8.44 -0.34
N GLY A 509 -6.87 -9.36 -0.04
CA GLY A 509 -6.90 -10.17 1.19
C GLY A 509 -7.90 -9.73 2.25
N SER A 510 -8.48 -8.54 2.10
CA SER A 510 -9.37 -7.90 3.08
C SER A 510 -10.86 -8.30 2.94
N GLN A 511 -11.24 -8.99 1.86
CA GLN A 511 -12.65 -9.10 1.39
C GLN A 511 -13.66 -9.79 2.35
N SER A 512 -13.25 -10.35 3.48
CA SER A 512 -14.15 -11.03 4.41
C SER A 512 -14.88 -10.09 5.39
N LEU A 513 -14.59 -8.80 5.38
CA LEU A 513 -15.13 -7.86 6.36
C LEU A 513 -16.10 -6.86 5.70
N PRO A 514 -17.29 -6.62 6.29
CA PRO A 514 -18.14 -5.50 5.89
C PRO A 514 -17.44 -4.20 6.28
N TYR A 515 -16.59 -3.71 5.39
CA TYR A 515 -15.93 -2.44 5.56
C TYR A 515 -16.94 -1.31 5.36
N ALA A 516 -17.40 -0.70 6.45
CA ALA A 516 -17.90 0.67 6.43
C ALA A 516 -16.87 1.71 6.95
N PRO A 517 -15.55 1.63 6.63
CA PRO A 517 -14.57 2.53 7.21
C PRO A 517 -14.57 3.87 6.51
N VAL A 518 -14.23 4.86 7.31
CA VAL A 518 -13.99 6.22 6.87
C VAL A 518 -12.48 6.48 6.74
N LEU A 519 -11.67 5.90 7.64
CA LEU A 519 -10.21 5.92 7.58
C LEU A 519 -9.65 4.49 7.73
N VAL A 520 -8.80 4.08 6.79
CA VAL A 520 -8.18 2.75 6.76
C VAL A 520 -6.66 2.87 6.77
N LEU A 521 -6.02 2.21 7.72
CA LEU A 521 -4.57 2.06 7.81
C LEU A 521 -4.24 0.59 7.52
N SER A 522 -3.81 0.28 6.30
CA SER A 522 -3.63 -1.12 5.87
C SER A 522 -2.17 -1.45 5.65
N GLY A 523 -1.62 -2.41 6.42
CA GLY A 523 -0.20 -2.78 6.33
C GLY A 523 0.73 -1.57 6.49
N LEU A 524 0.32 -0.59 7.29
CA LEU A 524 1.00 0.69 7.39
C LEU A 524 2.27 0.55 8.24
N ARG A 525 3.38 1.07 7.72
CA ARG A 525 4.66 1.11 8.43
C ARG A 525 5.22 2.51 8.45
N LEU A 526 5.40 3.08 9.65
CA LEU A 526 5.94 4.43 9.85
C LEU A 526 7.35 4.34 10.45
N VAL A 527 8.37 4.59 9.63
CA VAL A 527 9.77 4.64 10.06
C VAL A 527 10.14 6.08 10.35
N ARG A 528 10.34 6.45 11.63
CA ARG A 528 10.69 7.82 12.05
C ARG A 528 9.82 8.88 11.36
N SER A 529 8.53 8.54 11.22
CA SER A 529 7.51 9.31 10.53
C SER A 529 6.23 9.30 11.36
N VAL A 530 5.36 10.27 11.14
CA VAL A 530 4.15 10.46 11.95
C VAL A 530 2.89 10.56 11.11
N LEU A 531 1.80 10.02 11.65
CA LEU A 531 0.43 10.26 11.19
C LEU A 531 -0.33 10.99 12.31
N VAL A 532 -0.74 12.22 12.05
CA VAL A 532 -1.54 13.02 12.99
C VAL A 532 -2.91 13.27 12.39
N VAL A 533 -3.93 12.78 13.07
CA VAL A 533 -5.32 12.99 12.72
C VAL A 533 -5.93 13.89 13.80
N SER A 534 -6.40 15.07 13.43
CA SER A 534 -6.92 16.03 14.41
C SER A 534 -8.10 16.87 13.94
N GLY A 535 -9.05 17.16 14.83
CA GLY A 535 -10.23 17.95 14.47
C GLY A 535 -11.14 17.26 13.45
N VAL A 536 -11.07 15.93 13.36
CA VAL A 536 -11.87 15.15 12.40
C VAL A 536 -13.11 14.55 13.05
N ALA A 537 -14.17 14.37 12.27
CA ALA A 537 -15.35 13.61 12.64
C ALA A 537 -15.47 12.38 11.75
N LEU A 538 -15.36 11.19 12.36
CA LEU A 538 -15.39 9.89 11.73
C LEU A 538 -16.58 9.11 12.29
N VAL A 539 -17.61 8.88 11.47
CA VAL A 539 -18.88 8.28 11.94
C VAL A 539 -19.36 7.18 11.01
N THR A 540 -19.76 6.05 11.58
CA THR A 540 -20.38 4.93 10.87
C THR A 540 -21.77 4.64 11.44
N VAL A 541 -22.77 4.51 10.57
CA VAL A 541 -24.19 4.32 10.93
C VAL A 541 -24.71 2.98 10.41
N LEU A 542 -23.85 1.97 10.42
CA LEU A 542 -24.13 0.62 9.96
C LEU A 542 -23.84 -0.38 11.10
N THR A 543 -24.68 -1.40 11.24
CA THR A 543 -24.38 -2.57 12.08
C THR A 543 -23.10 -3.26 11.59
N GLY A 544 -22.19 -3.57 12.49
CA GLY A 544 -20.84 -4.08 12.23
C GLY A 544 -19.86 -2.99 11.77
N GLY A 545 -20.28 -1.73 11.70
CA GLY A 545 -19.50 -0.61 11.18
C GLY A 545 -18.26 -0.32 12.03
N ARG A 546 -17.11 -0.30 11.37
CA ARG A 546 -15.81 0.05 11.98
C ARG A 546 -15.35 1.38 11.42
N THR A 547 -15.10 2.33 12.31
CA THR A 547 -14.87 3.73 11.96
C THR A 547 -13.44 3.95 11.47
N VAL A 548 -12.47 3.70 12.34
CA VAL A 548 -11.05 3.60 11.98
C VAL A 548 -10.68 2.12 11.92
N VAL A 549 -10.13 1.68 10.79
CA VAL A 549 -9.72 0.29 10.60
C VAL A 549 -8.21 0.22 10.46
N VAL A 550 -7.58 -0.63 11.26
CA VAL A 550 -6.17 -1.00 11.09
C VAL A 550 -6.10 -2.45 10.63
N ASP A 551 -5.74 -2.65 9.37
CA ASP A 551 -5.80 -3.94 8.70
C ASP A 551 -4.43 -4.37 8.13
N GLY A 552 -4.36 -5.60 7.61
CA GLY A 552 -3.12 -6.24 7.19
C GLY A 552 -2.45 -7.03 8.32
N ALA A 553 -1.20 -7.43 8.11
CA ALA A 553 -0.49 -8.27 9.08
C ALA A 553 -0.08 -7.48 10.35
N VAL A 554 0.45 -6.27 10.17
CA VAL A 554 1.02 -5.44 11.23
C VAL A 554 0.83 -3.95 10.89
N LEU A 555 0.46 -3.15 11.89
CA LEU A 555 0.73 -1.70 11.93
C LEU A 555 2.04 -1.51 12.70
N GLU A 556 3.11 -1.12 12.01
CA GLU A 556 4.46 -1.06 12.56
C GLU A 556 4.93 0.40 12.69
N LEU A 557 5.23 0.81 13.92
CA LEU A 557 5.76 2.13 14.25
C LEU A 557 7.20 1.97 14.74
N VAL A 558 8.17 2.53 14.02
CA VAL A 558 9.60 2.43 14.34
C VAL A 558 10.16 3.83 14.57
N GLY A 559 10.22 4.26 15.83
CA GLY A 559 10.58 5.64 16.20
C GLY A 559 9.65 6.71 15.60
N GLY A 560 8.46 6.30 15.15
CA GLY A 560 7.42 7.14 14.58
C GLY A 560 6.17 7.14 15.44
N GLY A 561 5.08 7.73 14.96
CA GLY A 561 3.85 7.75 15.75
C GLY A 561 2.55 7.94 15.01
N VAL A 562 1.46 7.53 15.63
CA VAL A 562 0.08 7.76 15.17
C VAL A 562 -0.67 8.47 16.28
N ALA A 563 -1.32 9.59 15.97
CA ALA A 563 -2.13 10.36 16.91
C ALA A 563 -3.55 10.57 16.36
N LEU A 564 -4.56 10.22 17.16
CA LEU A 564 -5.97 10.58 16.95
C LEU A 564 -6.36 11.59 18.03
N ASP A 565 -6.11 12.88 17.77
CA ASP A 565 -6.24 13.96 18.74
C ASP A 565 -7.49 14.82 18.46
N ALA A 566 -8.37 15.00 19.45
CA ALA A 566 -9.62 15.76 19.29
C ALA A 566 -10.52 15.25 18.13
N ALA A 567 -10.55 13.93 17.92
CA ALA A 567 -11.42 13.30 16.93
C ALA A 567 -12.80 12.98 17.53
N LEU A 568 -13.86 13.08 16.73
CA LEU A 568 -15.16 12.49 17.04
C LEU A 568 -15.24 11.12 16.37
N LEU A 569 -15.34 10.05 17.15
CA LEU A 569 -15.39 8.67 16.66
C LEU A 569 -16.76 8.06 17.02
N GLY A 570 -17.54 7.64 16.02
CA GLY A 570 -18.83 7.01 16.26
C GLY A 570 -19.11 5.80 15.36
N GLY A 571 -19.69 4.75 15.91
CA GLY A 571 -19.96 3.50 15.16
C GLY A 571 -20.17 2.28 16.05
N GLU A 572 -20.15 1.08 15.48
CA GLU A 572 -20.06 -0.13 16.32
C GLU A 572 -18.67 -0.25 16.93
N TYR A 573 -17.63 0.04 16.15
CA TYR A 573 -16.25 0.14 16.64
C TYR A 573 -15.68 1.52 16.33
N ALA A 574 -15.20 2.24 17.35
CA ALA A 574 -14.52 3.53 17.16
C ALA A 574 -13.16 3.36 16.47
N LEU A 575 -12.38 2.36 16.89
CA LEU A 575 -11.20 1.89 16.18
C LEU A 575 -11.14 0.38 16.30
N TYR A 576 -10.89 -0.31 15.19
CA TYR A 576 -10.71 -1.76 15.19
C TYR A 576 -9.43 -2.12 14.46
N ALA A 577 -8.48 -2.68 15.20
CA ALA A 577 -7.24 -3.21 14.66
C ALA A 577 -7.32 -4.74 14.55
N SER A 578 -7.55 -5.21 13.33
CA SER A 578 -7.34 -6.62 12.94
C SER A 578 -5.85 -6.92 12.80
N ALA A 579 -5.02 -5.93 12.46
CA ALA A 579 -3.58 -6.08 12.44
C ALA A 579 -2.98 -6.10 13.86
N ARG A 580 -1.81 -6.75 14.00
CA ARG A 580 -0.99 -6.57 15.22
C ARG A 580 -0.43 -5.15 15.24
N VAL A 581 -0.45 -4.50 16.40
CA VAL A 581 0.13 -3.15 16.55
C VAL A 581 1.47 -3.25 17.25
N VAL A 582 2.54 -2.84 16.56
CA VAL A 582 3.92 -2.94 17.05
C VAL A 582 4.54 -1.55 17.10
N ALA A 583 4.92 -1.10 18.29
CA ALA A 583 5.60 0.16 18.52
C ALA A 583 7.02 -0.11 19.08
N SER A 584 8.05 0.35 18.36
CA SER A 584 9.45 0.10 18.72
C SER A 584 10.33 1.34 18.54
N GLY A 585 11.46 1.37 19.23
CA GLY A 585 12.49 2.39 19.03
C GLY A 585 12.05 3.80 19.41
N GLY A 586 11.24 3.95 20.46
CA GLY A 586 10.71 5.25 20.87
C GLY A 586 9.48 5.67 20.08
N ALA A 587 8.59 4.74 19.70
CA ALA A 587 7.36 5.05 18.96
C ALA A 587 6.19 5.44 19.87
N VAL A 588 5.16 6.07 19.29
CA VAL A 588 3.95 6.51 20.02
C VAL A 588 2.66 6.17 19.27
N LEU A 589 1.72 5.52 19.95
CA LEU A 589 0.32 5.48 19.53
C LEU A 589 -0.53 6.26 20.53
N ARG A 590 -1.21 7.31 20.07
CA ARG A 590 -1.97 8.23 20.93
C ARG A 590 -3.40 8.39 20.46
N VAL A 591 -4.35 8.34 21.38
CA VAL A 591 -5.73 8.81 21.21
C VAL A 591 -6.04 9.74 22.36
N SER A 592 -6.21 11.04 22.07
CA SER A 592 -6.30 12.04 23.13
C SER A 592 -7.31 13.14 22.88
N GLY A 593 -8.05 13.55 23.91
CA GLY A 593 -9.05 14.62 23.79
C GLY A 593 -10.21 14.28 22.84
N SER A 594 -10.36 13.01 22.47
CA SER A 594 -11.33 12.55 21.49
C SER A 594 -12.69 12.24 22.13
N GLN A 595 -13.75 12.39 21.35
CA GLN A 595 -15.12 12.04 21.72
C GLN A 595 -15.49 10.68 21.12
N VAL A 596 -15.81 9.69 21.95
CA VAL A 596 -16.05 8.29 21.54
C VAL A 596 -17.50 7.90 21.83
N TYR A 597 -18.30 7.76 20.78
CA TYR A 597 -19.71 7.35 20.85
C TYR A 597 -19.94 6.07 20.03
N ALA A 598 -19.60 4.93 20.61
CA ALA A 598 -19.58 3.66 19.88
C ALA A 598 -20.07 2.47 20.69
N ALA A 599 -20.35 1.34 20.04
CA ALA A 599 -20.61 0.11 20.80
C ALA A 599 -19.33 -0.39 21.48
N HIS A 600 -18.19 -0.30 20.82
CA HIS A 600 -16.87 -0.63 21.34
C HIS A 600 -15.89 0.51 21.06
N GLY A 601 -14.99 0.78 21.99
CA GLY A 601 -13.96 1.82 21.84
C GLY A 601 -12.84 1.42 20.87
N LEU A 602 -11.61 1.42 21.37
CA LEU A 602 -10.40 1.09 20.64
C LEU A 602 -10.07 -0.39 20.86
N VAL A 603 -10.32 -1.23 19.85
CA VAL A 603 -10.16 -2.68 19.94
C VAL A 603 -8.90 -3.13 19.19
N PHE A 604 -7.97 -3.73 19.93
CA PHE A 604 -6.74 -4.34 19.41
C PHE A 604 -6.93 -5.85 19.42
N ASP A 605 -7.42 -6.40 18.31
CA ASP A 605 -7.89 -7.79 18.26
C ASP A 605 -6.72 -8.78 18.15
N SER A 606 -5.75 -8.48 17.28
CA SER A 606 -4.56 -9.33 17.09
C SER A 606 -3.42 -9.08 18.07
N GLY A 607 -3.51 -8.04 18.90
CA GLY A 607 -2.56 -7.75 19.97
C GLY A 607 -1.74 -6.47 19.78
N VAL A 608 -1.02 -6.10 20.84
CA VAL A 608 -0.18 -4.91 20.95
C VAL A 608 1.17 -5.25 21.58
N GLU A 609 2.23 -4.75 20.97
CA GLU A 609 3.61 -4.86 21.46
C GLU A 609 4.25 -3.48 21.48
N ALA A 610 4.83 -3.10 22.63
CA ALA A 610 5.58 -1.86 22.78
C ALA A 610 6.96 -2.16 23.36
N ASN A 611 8.01 -1.68 22.69
CA ASN A 611 9.39 -1.75 23.16
C ASN A 611 9.98 -0.34 23.21
N ALA A 612 10.36 0.11 24.41
CA ALA A 612 10.79 1.49 24.68
C ALA A 612 9.85 2.55 24.07
N SER A 613 8.53 2.29 24.08
CA SER A 613 7.53 3.04 23.32
C SER A 613 6.28 3.33 24.17
N ALA A 614 5.40 4.21 23.69
CA ALA A 614 4.21 4.63 24.44
C ALA A 614 2.90 4.34 23.70
N VAL A 615 1.90 3.84 24.43
CA VAL A 615 0.50 3.76 24.00
C VAL A 615 -0.31 4.62 24.96
N VAL A 616 -0.99 5.64 24.45
CA VAL A 616 -1.52 6.76 25.23
C VAL A 616 -2.99 6.98 24.89
N VAL A 617 -3.91 6.68 25.80
CA VAL A 617 -5.36 6.85 25.64
C VAL A 617 -5.87 7.80 26.72
N ASN A 618 -5.83 9.10 26.46
CA ASN A 618 -5.93 10.13 27.50
C ASN A 618 -6.96 11.22 27.23
N ASP A 619 -7.62 11.70 28.29
CA ASP A 619 -8.51 12.87 28.23
C ASP A 619 -9.69 12.70 27.24
N ASN A 620 -10.13 11.46 26.98
CA ASN A 620 -11.25 11.17 26.07
C ASN A 620 -12.59 11.19 26.81
N ALA A 621 -13.67 11.54 26.12
CA ALA A 621 -15.02 11.56 26.68
C ALA A 621 -16.02 10.85 25.76
N GLY A 622 -17.18 10.43 26.28
CA GLY A 622 -18.24 9.85 25.45
C GLY A 622 -19.00 8.71 26.13
N ALA A 623 -19.64 7.87 25.33
CA ALA A 623 -20.49 6.79 25.82
C ALA A 623 -20.29 5.53 24.98
N LEU A 624 -20.19 4.39 25.67
CA LEU A 624 -20.08 3.08 25.07
C LEU A 624 -21.31 2.23 25.42
N THR A 625 -21.87 1.53 24.44
CA THR A 625 -22.99 0.62 24.70
C THR A 625 -22.53 -0.79 25.09
N ASP A 626 -21.29 -1.15 24.76
CA ASP A 626 -20.66 -2.44 25.09
C ASP A 626 -19.12 -2.26 25.27
N GLY A 627 -18.41 -3.34 25.59
CA GLY A 627 -16.94 -3.37 25.64
C GLY A 627 -16.30 -2.39 26.63
N ALA A 628 -15.17 -1.81 26.22
CA ALA A 628 -14.42 -0.81 26.98
C ALA A 628 -13.78 0.25 26.05
N LEU A 629 -13.32 1.37 26.61
CA LEU A 629 -12.61 2.41 25.86
C LEU A 629 -11.36 1.87 25.18
N LEU A 630 -10.54 1.08 25.88
CA LEU A 630 -9.41 0.36 25.31
C LEU A 630 -9.57 -1.13 25.58
N VAL A 631 -9.59 -1.94 24.52
CA VAL A 631 -9.73 -3.40 24.59
C VAL A 631 -8.51 -4.04 23.93
N LEU A 632 -7.70 -4.73 24.73
CA LEU A 632 -6.57 -5.54 24.28
C LEU A 632 -6.99 -7.01 24.31
N ARG A 633 -7.43 -7.57 23.16
CA ARG A 633 -7.92 -8.95 23.09
C ARG A 633 -6.80 -9.95 22.80
N GLY A 634 -5.92 -9.60 21.86
CA GLY A 634 -4.73 -10.37 21.49
C GLY A 634 -3.63 -10.33 22.55
N SER A 635 -2.41 -10.72 22.20
CA SER A 635 -1.27 -10.59 23.13
C SER A 635 -0.99 -9.12 23.45
N ALA A 636 -0.71 -8.81 24.72
CA ALA A 636 -0.36 -7.46 25.16
C ALA A 636 0.98 -7.51 25.90
N SER A 637 2.04 -6.96 25.30
CA SER A 637 3.38 -6.96 25.88
C SER A 637 4.04 -5.59 25.81
N PHE A 638 4.59 -5.15 26.94
CA PHE A 638 5.27 -3.87 27.09
C PHE A 638 6.63 -4.14 27.72
N ALA A 639 7.69 -3.71 27.05
CA ALA A 639 9.07 -3.97 27.45
C ALA A 639 9.93 -2.71 27.44
N SER A 640 11.06 -2.76 28.16
CA SER A 640 12.15 -1.79 28.08
C SER A 640 11.72 -0.34 28.34
N GLY A 641 11.00 -0.09 29.44
CA GLY A 641 10.57 1.26 29.77
C GLY A 641 9.33 1.74 29.01
N SER A 642 8.56 0.85 28.40
CA SER A 642 7.33 1.22 27.68
C SER A 642 6.25 1.75 28.63
N TRP A 643 5.33 2.54 28.10
CA TRP A 643 4.27 3.17 28.87
C TRP A 643 2.90 2.98 28.23
N LEU A 644 1.98 2.32 28.94
CA LEU A 644 0.56 2.30 28.63
C LEU A 644 -0.15 3.30 29.55
N SER A 645 -0.54 4.45 29.00
CA SER A 645 -1.22 5.52 29.74
C SER A 645 -2.71 5.50 29.42
N VAL A 646 -3.55 5.29 30.43
CA VAL A 646 -5.01 5.42 30.35
C VAL A 646 -5.42 6.41 31.45
N ARG A 647 -5.39 7.72 31.13
CA ARG A 647 -5.66 8.77 32.12
C ARG A 647 -6.69 9.80 31.70
N GLY A 648 -7.42 10.37 32.66
CA GLY A 648 -8.29 11.52 32.42
C GLY A 648 -9.53 11.23 31.58
N ASN A 649 -9.87 9.95 31.32
CA ASN A 649 -10.98 9.61 30.45
C ASN A 649 -12.31 9.64 31.21
N SER A 650 -13.38 10.16 30.61
CA SER A 650 -14.73 10.21 31.17
C SER A 650 -15.73 9.53 30.23
N ILE A 651 -15.92 8.22 30.42
CA ILE A 651 -16.70 7.36 29.52
C ILE A 651 -17.89 6.77 30.28
N SER A 652 -19.09 6.87 29.72
CA SER A 652 -20.21 6.02 30.14
C SER A 652 -19.98 4.60 29.63
N GLY A 653 -19.22 3.80 30.38
CA GLY A 653 -18.82 2.43 30.05
C GLY A 653 -17.56 2.00 30.82
N ARG A 654 -17.03 0.81 30.49
CA ARG A 654 -15.74 0.32 31.02
C ARG A 654 -14.57 1.07 30.38
N LEU A 655 -13.47 1.24 31.10
CA LEU A 655 -12.31 1.98 30.60
C LEU A 655 -11.27 1.09 29.94
N LEU A 656 -10.92 -0.03 30.58
CA LEU A 656 -9.81 -0.86 30.14
C LEU A 656 -10.18 -2.34 30.19
N SER A 657 -9.95 -3.06 29.11
CA SER A 657 -10.06 -4.51 29.06
C SER A 657 -8.74 -5.08 28.56
N VAL A 658 -8.11 -5.94 29.35
CA VAL A 658 -6.85 -6.61 28.99
C VAL A 658 -7.04 -8.13 28.92
N PRO A 659 -6.11 -8.90 28.31
CA PRO A 659 -6.28 -10.34 28.21
C PRO A 659 -6.37 -10.99 29.58
N SER A 660 -7.25 -12.00 29.71
CA SER A 660 -7.34 -12.83 30.91
C SER A 660 -6.27 -13.92 30.95
N TYR A 661 -6.16 -14.62 32.09
CA TYR A 661 -5.30 -15.80 32.23
C TYR A 661 -5.67 -16.89 31.20
N PRO A 662 -4.69 -17.55 30.55
CA PRO A 662 -3.24 -17.49 30.79
C PRO A 662 -2.49 -16.39 30.02
N ARG A 663 -3.11 -15.73 29.04
CA ARG A 663 -2.46 -14.74 28.16
C ARG A 663 -1.90 -13.55 28.93
N ARG A 664 -2.78 -12.81 29.62
CA ARG A 664 -2.45 -11.66 30.49
C ARG A 664 -1.74 -10.51 29.75
N ALA A 665 -1.77 -9.31 30.32
CA ALA A 665 -0.91 -8.21 29.88
C ALA A 665 0.44 -8.29 30.61
N LYS A 666 1.56 -8.33 29.87
CA LYS A 666 2.91 -8.47 30.45
C LYS A 666 3.65 -7.13 30.44
N LEU A 667 4.05 -6.65 31.61
CA LEU A 667 4.84 -5.43 31.79
C LEU A 667 6.25 -5.79 32.25
N VAL A 668 7.27 -5.61 31.40
CA VAL A 668 8.69 -5.81 31.74
C VAL A 668 9.37 -4.46 31.80
N GLU A 669 9.81 -4.04 33.00
CA GLU A 669 10.38 -2.71 33.23
C GLU A 669 9.51 -1.57 32.67
N SER A 670 8.20 -1.78 32.63
CA SER A 670 7.25 -0.93 31.91
C SER A 670 6.10 -0.54 32.83
N THR A 671 5.45 0.58 32.52
CA THR A 671 4.40 1.15 33.37
C THR A 671 3.05 1.11 32.67
N LEU A 672 2.03 0.62 33.37
CA LEU A 672 0.63 0.83 33.05
C LEU A 672 0.06 1.83 34.04
N THR A 673 -0.49 2.94 33.54
CA THR A 673 -1.13 3.98 34.35
C THR A 673 -2.63 3.96 34.09
N LEU A 674 -3.43 3.72 35.12
CA LEU A 674 -4.89 3.84 35.10
C LEU A 674 -5.30 4.91 36.12
N HIS A 675 -5.32 6.18 35.71
CA HIS A 675 -5.43 7.30 36.65
C HIS A 675 -6.41 8.40 36.23
N GLY A 676 -7.26 8.86 37.15
CA GLY A 676 -8.14 10.02 36.89
C GLY A 676 -9.24 9.72 35.89
N ASN A 677 -9.74 8.49 35.84
CA ASN A 677 -10.78 8.08 34.90
C ASN A 677 -12.15 7.99 35.58
N ALA A 678 -13.20 8.40 34.87
CA ALA A 678 -14.60 8.22 35.23
C ALA A 678 -15.27 7.22 34.28
N GLY A 679 -15.89 6.19 34.85
CA GLY A 679 -16.54 5.08 34.16
C GLY A 679 -17.94 4.79 34.67
N SER A 680 -18.63 3.87 34.01
CA SER A 680 -19.88 3.28 34.50
C SER A 680 -19.96 1.78 34.19
N GLY A 681 -20.80 1.07 34.94
CA GLY A 681 -20.96 -0.38 34.85
C GLY A 681 -20.41 -1.11 36.08
N PRO A 682 -20.19 -2.44 35.98
CA PRO A 682 -19.82 -3.26 37.14
C PRO A 682 -18.36 -3.12 37.55
N VAL A 683 -17.47 -2.80 36.61
CA VAL A 683 -16.02 -2.71 36.82
C VAL A 683 -15.42 -1.59 35.98
N VAL A 684 -14.31 -1.01 36.44
CA VAL A 684 -13.50 -0.06 35.66
C VAL A 684 -12.60 -0.80 34.67
N MET A 685 -12.07 -1.94 35.10
CA MET A 685 -11.11 -2.75 34.34
C MET A 685 -11.46 -4.24 34.44
N ASP A 686 -11.21 -5.01 33.38
CA ASP A 686 -11.20 -6.47 33.42
C ASP A 686 -9.94 -7.07 32.78
N GLY A 687 -9.66 -8.35 33.09
CA GLY A 687 -8.44 -9.05 32.68
C GLY A 687 -7.39 -9.13 33.80
N THR A 688 -6.14 -9.45 33.44
CA THR A 688 -5.06 -9.59 34.43
C THR A 688 -3.75 -9.04 33.90
N VAL A 689 -3.05 -8.28 34.75
CA VAL A 689 -1.72 -7.74 34.49
C VAL A 689 -0.68 -8.55 35.25
N VAL A 690 0.45 -8.84 34.59
CA VAL A 690 1.63 -9.48 35.19
C VAL A 690 2.80 -8.52 35.11
N LEU A 691 3.38 -8.24 36.28
CA LEU A 691 4.62 -7.49 36.41
C LEU A 691 5.77 -8.49 36.22
N GLY A 692 6.38 -8.50 35.03
CA GLY A 692 7.49 -9.39 34.69
C GLY A 692 8.83 -8.77 35.06
N GLY A 693 9.57 -9.41 35.96
CA GLY A 693 10.90 -8.92 36.38
C GLY A 693 10.85 -7.66 37.26
N ALA A 694 12.02 -7.20 37.71
CA ALA A 694 12.11 -5.97 38.48
C ALA A 694 11.65 -4.77 37.63
N GLY A 695 10.84 -3.89 38.21
CA GLY A 695 10.51 -2.59 37.61
C GLY A 695 9.22 -2.50 36.79
N GLY A 696 8.47 -3.59 36.57
CA GLY A 696 7.10 -3.49 36.05
C GLY A 696 6.18 -2.79 37.06
N LYS A 697 5.36 -1.83 36.61
CA LYS A 697 4.48 -1.04 37.49
C LYS A 697 3.05 -0.98 36.94
N LEU A 698 2.07 -1.27 37.79
CA LEU A 698 0.67 -0.90 37.59
C LEU A 698 0.32 0.21 38.58
N VAL A 699 0.09 1.43 38.08
CA VAL A 699 -0.20 2.61 38.89
C VAL A 699 -1.66 2.99 38.72
N VAL A 700 -2.39 3.08 39.84
CA VAL A 700 -3.86 3.26 39.82
C VAL A 700 -4.26 4.37 40.77
N GLY A 701 -5.18 5.24 40.37
CA GLY A 701 -5.63 6.33 41.25
C GLY A 701 -6.79 7.13 40.68
N CYS A 702 -7.51 7.85 41.54
CA CYS A 702 -8.58 8.78 41.13
C CYS A 702 -9.61 8.19 40.18
N LEU A 703 -10.09 7.00 40.50
CA LEU A 703 -11.13 6.35 39.72
C LEU A 703 -12.50 6.79 40.22
N THR A 704 -13.41 7.06 39.29
CA THR A 704 -14.83 7.26 39.55
C THR A 704 -15.60 6.19 38.80
N LEU A 705 -16.52 5.49 39.47
CA LEU A 705 -17.37 4.45 38.85
C LEU A 705 -18.82 4.73 39.23
N ASN A 706 -19.72 4.79 38.24
CA ASN A 706 -21.15 5.09 38.44
C ASN A 706 -21.40 6.42 39.17
N GLY A 707 -20.52 7.41 38.97
CA GLY A 707 -20.58 8.71 39.63
C GLY A 707 -19.99 8.75 41.05
N GLU A 708 -19.55 7.61 41.59
CA GLU A 708 -18.93 7.53 42.91
C GLU A 708 -17.40 7.48 42.80
N ALA A 709 -16.72 8.35 43.56
CA ALA A 709 -15.26 8.34 43.64
C ALA A 709 -14.80 7.15 44.49
N LEU A 710 -14.01 6.25 43.89
CA LEU A 710 -13.55 5.02 44.54
C LEU A 710 -12.37 5.29 45.46
N GLN A 711 -12.39 4.70 46.65
CA GLN A 711 -11.22 4.67 47.52
C GLN A 711 -10.23 3.59 47.08
N PRO A 712 -8.94 3.68 47.44
CA PRO A 712 -7.95 2.67 47.07
C PRO A 712 -8.29 1.23 47.47
N MET A 713 -9.08 1.05 48.53
CA MET A 713 -9.56 -0.28 48.97
C MET A 713 -10.57 -0.88 47.99
N ASP A 714 -11.31 -0.06 47.26
CA ASP A 714 -12.38 -0.48 46.35
C ASP A 714 -11.88 -0.78 44.92
N TYR A 715 -10.63 -0.42 44.59
CA TYR A 715 -10.06 -0.65 43.26
C TYR A 715 -10.09 -2.13 42.85
N ARG A 716 -9.89 -3.04 43.81
CA ARG A 716 -9.98 -4.49 43.56
C ARG A 716 -11.39 -4.92 43.21
N SER A 717 -12.39 -4.40 43.93
CA SER A 717 -13.81 -4.64 43.65
C SER A 717 -14.23 -4.05 42.29
N ALA A 718 -13.58 -2.97 41.86
CA ALA A 718 -13.73 -2.38 40.54
C ALA A 718 -12.94 -3.10 39.43
N GLY A 719 -12.43 -4.32 39.69
CA GLY A 719 -11.80 -5.20 38.72
C GLY A 719 -10.30 -5.04 38.52
N VAL A 720 -9.64 -4.16 39.30
CA VAL A 720 -8.17 -4.04 39.28
C VAL A 720 -7.56 -5.19 40.09
N ILE A 721 -7.31 -6.31 39.41
CA ILE A 721 -6.79 -7.54 40.00
C ILE A 721 -5.27 -7.63 39.83
N GLY A 722 -4.55 -7.93 40.92
CA GLY A 722 -3.10 -8.13 40.93
C GLY A 722 -2.37 -7.14 41.84
N GLU A 723 -1.05 -7.05 41.65
CA GLU A 723 -0.19 -6.08 42.34
C GLU A 723 -0.28 -4.71 41.64
N PHE A 724 -0.57 -3.66 42.41
CA PHE A 724 -0.64 -2.29 41.92
C PHE A 724 -0.22 -1.29 43.01
N ARG A 725 0.28 -0.12 42.58
CA ARG A 725 0.59 1.02 43.44
C ARG A 725 -0.55 2.05 43.37
N PRO A 726 -1.30 2.28 44.47
CA PRO A 726 -2.27 3.35 44.50
C PRO A 726 -1.58 4.72 44.56
N VAL A 727 -2.07 5.69 43.79
CA VAL A 727 -1.64 7.09 43.84
C VAL A 727 -2.86 7.96 44.17
N ALA A 728 -2.71 8.83 45.17
CA ALA A 728 -3.80 9.69 45.64
C ALA A 728 -4.04 10.87 44.69
N CYS A 729 -5.26 11.39 44.70
CA CYS A 729 -5.63 12.52 43.85
C CYS A 729 -4.92 13.81 44.21
N GLY A 730 -4.51 14.55 43.17
CA GLY A 730 -3.75 15.79 43.30
C GLY A 730 -2.27 15.59 43.64
N VAL A 731 -1.80 14.37 43.88
CA VAL A 731 -0.38 14.08 44.11
C VAL A 731 0.37 14.02 42.79
N CYS A 732 1.47 14.76 42.71
CA CYS A 732 2.35 14.72 41.55
C CYS A 732 3.21 13.45 41.57
N ASP A 733 3.02 12.62 40.57
CA ASP A 733 3.75 11.36 40.41
C ASP A 733 4.24 11.22 38.96
N ALA A 734 5.54 10.98 38.80
CA ALA A 734 6.19 10.84 37.49
C ALA A 734 5.64 9.66 36.69
N ASP A 735 5.35 8.53 37.35
CA ASP A 735 4.80 7.34 36.68
C ASP A 735 3.33 7.56 36.25
N VAL A 736 2.67 8.62 36.75
CA VAL A 736 1.31 9.00 36.34
C VAL A 736 1.32 9.97 35.17
N ASN A 737 2.21 10.97 35.18
CA ASN A 737 2.12 12.09 34.25
C ASN A 737 3.13 12.06 33.10
N CYS A 738 4.23 11.31 33.22
CA CYS A 738 5.34 11.42 32.29
C CYS A 738 5.82 10.06 31.75
N PHE A 739 6.27 10.05 30.49
CA PHE A 739 7.02 8.93 29.95
C PHE A 739 8.42 8.88 30.58
N ALA A 740 8.65 7.89 31.45
CA ALA A 740 9.82 7.84 32.32
C ALA A 740 11.15 7.98 31.57
N ALA A 741 11.32 7.25 30.47
CA ALA A 741 12.59 7.20 29.74
C ALA A 741 13.01 8.53 29.11
N ALA A 742 12.06 9.43 28.80
CA ALA A 742 12.36 10.75 28.24
C ALA A 742 12.01 11.89 29.20
N THR A 743 11.93 11.61 30.51
CA THR A 743 11.66 12.60 31.55
C THR A 743 12.90 12.83 32.41
N ARG A 744 13.31 14.10 32.56
CA ARG A 744 14.45 14.50 33.40
C ARG A 744 14.05 14.80 34.84
N ALA A 745 12.93 15.48 35.02
CA ALA A 745 12.42 15.88 36.32
C ALA A 745 10.92 16.17 36.24
N MET A 746 10.25 16.15 37.39
CA MET A 746 8.88 16.63 37.55
C MET A 746 8.88 17.83 38.50
N SER A 747 8.16 18.88 38.11
CA SER A 747 7.93 20.04 38.98
C SER A 747 6.82 19.77 40.00
N GLY A 748 6.76 20.59 41.06
CA GLY A 748 5.68 20.52 42.06
C GLY A 748 4.27 20.80 41.53
N SER A 749 4.13 21.31 40.30
CA SER A 749 2.84 21.48 39.61
C SER A 749 2.50 20.29 38.70
N CYS A 750 3.12 19.13 38.92
CA CYS A 750 2.99 17.89 38.14
C CYS A 750 3.37 18.03 36.65
N ARG A 751 4.12 19.09 36.28
CA ARG A 751 4.59 19.28 34.91
C ARG A 751 5.89 18.51 34.69
N CYS A 752 5.93 17.72 33.62
CA CYS A 752 7.11 16.99 33.18
C CYS A 752 8.12 17.95 32.55
N ARG A 753 9.40 17.79 32.90
CA ARG A 753 10.52 18.40 32.20
C ARG A 753 11.22 17.32 31.39
N CYS A 754 11.18 17.45 30.08
CA CYS A 754 11.67 16.41 29.19
C CYS A 754 13.20 16.37 29.13
N ALA A 755 13.72 15.16 29.00
CA ALA A 755 15.10 14.93 28.58
C ALA A 755 15.23 15.19 27.07
N GLU A 756 16.46 15.09 26.56
CA GLU A 756 16.69 15.16 25.12
C GLU A 756 15.94 14.00 24.43
N GLY A 757 15.27 14.29 23.31
CA GLY A 757 14.41 13.33 22.62
C GLY A 757 12.99 13.19 23.18
N GLY A 758 12.64 13.86 24.29
CA GLY A 758 11.28 13.91 24.82
C GLY A 758 10.50 15.15 24.38
N TYR A 759 9.24 14.98 23.99
CA TYR A 759 8.39 16.04 23.44
C TYR A 759 7.02 16.16 24.12
N GLY A 760 6.45 17.36 24.07
CA GLY A 760 5.11 17.64 24.58
C GLY A 760 5.00 17.65 26.10
N ARG A 761 3.77 17.71 26.61
CA ARG A 761 3.46 17.79 28.05
C ARG A 761 3.88 16.55 28.83
N ASP A 762 3.77 15.39 28.19
CA ASP A 762 3.96 14.08 28.83
C ASP A 762 5.35 13.49 28.52
N CYS A 763 6.22 14.27 27.86
CA CYS A 763 7.57 13.88 27.43
C CYS A 763 7.62 12.61 26.59
N LEU A 764 6.72 12.49 25.61
CA LEU A 764 6.67 11.35 24.70
C LEU A 764 7.93 11.30 23.81
N PRO A 765 8.38 10.10 23.40
CA PRO A 765 9.62 9.94 22.63
C PRO A 765 9.52 10.39 21.15
N VAL A 766 8.36 10.88 20.72
CA VAL A 766 8.10 11.34 19.34
C VAL A 766 7.49 12.73 19.36
N TYR A 767 7.96 13.59 18.48
CA TYR A 767 7.32 14.87 18.21
C TYR A 767 6.05 14.64 17.38
N LEU A 768 4.89 14.90 17.99
CA LEU A 768 3.59 14.87 17.33
C LEU A 768 3.16 16.32 17.06
N PRO A 769 3.30 16.83 15.82
CA PRO A 769 2.95 18.21 15.50
C PRO A 769 1.44 18.44 15.59
N HIS A 770 1.04 19.65 15.97
CA HIS A 770 -0.31 20.14 15.79
C HIS A 770 -0.34 21.03 14.54
N VAL A 771 -1.30 20.79 13.64
CA VAL A 771 -1.42 21.48 12.36
C VAL A 771 -2.86 21.98 12.23
N ASP A 772 -3.02 23.27 11.91
CA ASP A 772 -4.30 23.88 11.59
C ASP A 772 -4.54 23.76 10.07
N GLY A 773 -5.60 23.07 9.64
CA GLY A 773 -5.91 22.85 8.23
C GLY A 773 -4.77 22.18 7.44
N CYS A 774 -4.56 22.61 6.20
CA CYS A 774 -3.47 22.13 5.31
C CYS A 774 -2.19 22.99 5.42
N ASN A 775 -1.97 23.69 6.54
CA ASN A 775 -0.74 24.46 6.72
C ASN A 775 0.48 23.52 6.75
N ARG A 776 1.65 24.06 6.38
CA ARG A 776 2.89 23.30 6.50
C ARG A 776 3.12 22.88 7.94
N THR A 777 3.64 21.68 8.10
CA THR A 777 3.91 21.13 9.42
C THR A 777 5.00 21.95 10.10
N PRO A 778 4.81 22.40 11.36
CA PRO A 778 5.86 23.07 12.10
C PRO A 778 7.04 22.11 12.34
N ALA A 779 8.26 22.63 12.21
CA ALA A 779 9.44 21.89 12.59
C ALA A 779 9.40 21.56 14.09
N PRO A 780 10.07 20.47 14.54
CA PRO A 780 10.25 20.22 15.96
C PRO A 780 10.81 21.47 16.64
N PRO A 781 10.25 21.90 17.77
CA PRO A 781 10.79 23.06 18.47
C PRO A 781 12.25 22.78 18.79
N LEU A 782 13.14 23.76 18.53
CA LEU A 782 14.49 23.73 19.07
C LEU A 782 14.36 23.49 20.58
N LEU A 783 15.17 22.58 21.13
CA LEU A 783 15.21 22.23 22.56
C LEU A 783 15.37 23.50 23.40
N SER A 784 14.27 24.18 23.70
CA SER A 784 14.24 25.23 24.68
C SER A 784 14.02 24.54 26.01
N HIS A 785 14.86 24.83 27.00
CA HIS A 785 14.73 24.27 28.34
C HIS A 785 13.45 24.71 29.08
N THR A 786 12.42 25.22 28.38
CA THR A 786 11.19 25.74 28.97
C THR A 786 10.04 25.70 27.94
N ALA A 787 9.17 24.69 28.02
CA ALA A 787 7.95 24.64 27.21
C ALA A 787 6.98 25.76 27.61
N THR A 788 6.73 26.72 26.70
CA THR A 788 5.67 27.72 26.80
C THR A 788 4.45 27.27 25.97
N LEU A 789 3.25 27.45 26.54
CA LEU A 789 1.96 26.97 26.02
C LEU A 789 1.50 27.76 24.79
N THR A 790 1.02 27.06 23.77
CA THR A 790 -0.10 27.53 22.95
C THR A 790 -1.40 27.28 23.73
N ALA A 791 -2.18 28.35 23.93
CA ALA A 791 -3.39 28.33 24.75
C ALA A 791 -4.56 27.69 23.99
N THR A 792 -4.94 26.48 24.38
CA THR A 792 -6.23 25.90 24.00
C THR A 792 -7.33 26.65 24.76
N ARG A 793 -8.18 27.38 24.03
CA ARG A 793 -9.40 28.00 24.59
C ARG A 793 -10.36 26.90 25.03
N SER A 794 -10.45 26.65 26.34
CA SER A 794 -11.53 25.87 26.92
C SER A 794 -12.79 26.74 26.99
N LEU A 795 -13.83 26.37 26.23
CA LEU A 795 -15.18 26.87 26.44
C LEU A 795 -15.69 26.30 27.77
N THR A 796 -15.54 27.05 28.84
CA THR A 796 -16.06 26.68 30.16
C THR A 796 -17.45 27.29 30.29
N PRO A 797 -18.54 26.50 30.33
CA PRO A 797 -19.89 27.05 30.43
C PRO A 797 -20.13 27.55 31.85
N THR A 798 -20.25 28.87 32.00
CA THR A 798 -20.53 29.52 33.28
C THR A 798 -22.01 29.31 33.62
N TRP A 799 -22.31 28.32 34.45
CA TRP A 799 -23.63 28.18 35.07
C TRP A 799 -23.64 29.05 36.33
N THR A 800 -24.14 30.28 36.21
CA THR A 800 -24.52 31.11 37.37
C THR A 800 -25.94 30.74 37.81
N PRO A 801 -26.14 30.19 39.01
CA PRO A 801 -27.47 29.92 39.55
C PRO A 801 -27.96 31.15 40.33
N SER A 802 -28.97 31.85 39.81
CA SER A 802 -29.68 32.88 40.57
C SER A 802 -30.81 32.25 41.40
N PRO A 803 -30.95 32.60 42.69
CA PRO A 803 -31.92 31.99 43.59
C PRO A 803 -33.22 32.80 43.63
N SER A 804 -34.37 32.12 43.58
CA SER A 804 -35.61 32.70 44.10
C SER A 804 -36.55 31.61 44.60
N ALA A 805 -36.69 31.66 45.93
CA ALA A 805 -37.68 31.10 46.82
C ALA A 805 -39.01 30.59 46.23
N THR A 806 -39.34 29.36 46.62
CA THR A 806 -40.57 28.98 47.33
C THR A 806 -41.77 29.92 47.26
N GLN A 807 -42.89 29.45 46.67
CA GLN A 807 -44.18 29.38 47.36
C GLN A 807 -45.17 28.48 46.61
N TYR A 808 -45.77 27.57 47.37
CA TYR A 808 -46.86 26.67 47.05
C TYR A 808 -48.23 27.39 47.03
N TRP A 809 -49.23 26.70 46.46
CA TRP A 809 -50.69 26.65 46.75
C TRP A 809 -51.63 26.99 45.56
N PRO A 810 -52.85 26.39 45.49
CA PRO A 810 -53.30 25.68 44.29
C PRO A 810 -54.68 26.09 43.71
N THR A 811 -55.02 25.44 42.59
CA THR A 811 -56.37 25.14 42.03
C THR A 811 -57.32 26.27 41.60
N ARG A 812 -57.67 26.32 40.30
CA ARG A 812 -59.02 26.00 39.73
C ARG A 812 -59.19 26.53 38.29
N HIS A 813 -60.12 25.88 37.58
CA HIS A 813 -60.48 25.96 36.15
C HIS A 813 -59.60 25.05 35.28
N GLY A 814 -60.10 24.05 34.56
CA GLY A 814 -61.43 23.77 34.01
C GLY A 814 -61.18 23.16 32.61
N PRO A 815 -61.96 22.17 32.14
CA PRO A 815 -61.47 21.14 31.23
C PRO A 815 -61.54 21.55 29.76
N THR A 816 -60.64 21.03 28.92
CA THR A 816 -60.84 20.99 27.46
C THR A 816 -60.67 19.56 26.98
N GLU A 817 -61.66 19.12 26.21
CA GLU A 817 -61.95 17.76 25.79
C GLU A 817 -60.80 17.04 25.08
N THR A 818 -60.66 15.77 25.44
CA THR A 818 -60.00 14.71 24.68
C THR A 818 -60.68 14.49 23.33
N GLN A 819 -59.99 14.82 22.23
CA GLN A 819 -60.29 14.24 20.93
C GLN A 819 -59.79 12.80 20.88
N ARG A 820 -60.74 11.87 20.86
CA ARG A 820 -60.55 10.48 20.43
C ARG A 820 -60.14 10.46 18.97
N VAL A 821 -58.98 9.89 18.67
CA VAL A 821 -58.72 9.25 17.38
C VAL A 821 -58.61 7.75 17.66
N THR A 822 -59.55 7.03 17.09
CA THR A 822 -59.82 5.60 17.27
C THR A 822 -58.88 4.75 16.40
N GLU A 823 -58.49 3.62 16.99
CA GLU A 823 -57.88 2.40 16.45
C GLU A 823 -57.65 2.26 14.93
N THR A 824 -56.40 1.95 14.59
CA THR A 824 -56.05 1.14 13.41
C THR A 824 -55.41 -0.16 13.87
N VAL A 825 -56.26 -1.18 13.94
CA VAL A 825 -56.06 -2.62 13.70
C VAL A 825 -54.62 -3.17 13.65
N GLU A 826 -54.32 -4.04 14.61
CA GLU A 826 -53.23 -5.03 14.59
C GLU A 826 -53.38 -6.07 13.47
N LEU A 827 -52.26 -6.42 12.81
CA LEU A 827 -52.04 -7.66 12.06
C LEU A 827 -50.62 -8.20 12.38
N PRO A 828 -50.39 -9.53 12.33
CA PRO A 828 -49.70 -10.27 13.41
C PRO A 828 -48.19 -10.51 13.20
N PRO A 829 -47.45 -10.95 14.23
CA PRO A 829 -45.99 -10.97 14.25
C PRO A 829 -45.42 -12.15 13.47
N THR A 830 -44.45 -11.89 12.60
CA THR A 830 -43.69 -12.93 11.91
C THR A 830 -42.51 -13.37 12.77
N ARG A 831 -42.49 -14.68 13.04
CA ARG A 831 -41.59 -15.45 13.92
C ARG A 831 -40.11 -15.09 13.83
N THR A 832 -39.53 -14.83 14.99
CA THR A 832 -38.11 -15.01 15.32
C THR A 832 -37.77 -16.50 15.37
N PRO A 833 -36.61 -16.96 14.83
CA PRO A 833 -36.19 -18.35 14.93
C PRO A 833 -35.49 -18.60 16.26
N THR A 834 -36.13 -19.36 17.14
CA THR A 834 -35.53 -19.93 18.33
C THR A 834 -34.77 -21.20 17.93
N ALA A 835 -33.45 -21.10 17.76
CA ALA A 835 -32.58 -22.27 17.69
C ALA A 835 -32.21 -22.70 19.11
N SER A 836 -33.05 -23.58 19.68
CA SER A 836 -32.77 -24.27 20.92
C SER A 836 -31.66 -25.30 20.72
N VAL A 837 -30.47 -25.04 21.27
CA VAL A 837 -29.40 -26.03 21.42
C VAL A 837 -29.44 -26.50 22.87
N SER A 838 -30.26 -27.51 23.17
CA SER A 838 -30.21 -28.23 24.44
C SER A 838 -29.40 -29.50 24.26
N SER A 839 -28.26 -29.51 24.94
CA SER A 839 -27.34 -30.62 25.15
C SER A 839 -28.04 -31.92 25.58
N THR A 840 -27.77 -33.02 24.89
CA THR A 840 -27.97 -34.38 25.40
C THR A 840 -26.65 -35.03 25.77
N LEU A 841 -26.69 -35.63 26.96
CA LEU A 841 -25.63 -36.24 27.73
C LEU A 841 -25.19 -37.61 27.19
N TRP A 842 -23.87 -37.83 27.23
CA TRP A 842 -23.18 -38.97 27.86
C TRP A 842 -23.85 -40.36 27.92
N TRP A 843 -23.27 -41.38 27.26
CA TRP A 843 -22.67 -42.60 27.86
C TRP A 843 -22.05 -43.57 26.81
N SER A 844 -20.96 -44.22 27.25
CA SER A 844 -20.03 -45.20 26.64
C SER A 844 -19.17 -44.74 25.47
#